data_AF-E1Z9C2-F1
#
_entry.id   AF-E1Z9C2-F1
#
_cell.length_a   1.000
_cell.length_b   1.000
_cell.length_c   1.000
_cell.angle_alpha   90.00
_cell.angle_beta   90.00
_cell.angle_gamma   90.00
#
_symmetry.space_group_name_H-M   'P 1'
#
loop_
_entity.id
_entity.type
_entity.pdbx_description
1 polymer ?
#
loop_
_entity_poly.entity_id
_entity_poly.type
_entity_poly.pdbx_seq_one_letter_code
_entity_poly.pdbx_strand_id
1 'polypeptide(L)'
;MKIRNAVTRRGVEGGGAVGFLCGVACTLLLVWWHHRHSMVFFVDAESRTLPGTDPSNDGEAAADVAQVQEPPVPRAMRAAPLPDLDTVPHLMVSFGNAAYFELAQNWAKTVQQIGSPFLIAALDEGMMALCLENQLPCSKIDLGKDEAHINFRDNFQAFRAMGAVKVRFVLDLLEQHPALPLVVVSDTDAVWLRPPWTYFQQRPAAEFFSSSDCLSHQVEVEWRRDHGQPRCGHVPGNGDGHALNTGLFAVRNTEGAKAAMRAWAGMLVDPAQERADDPMHREMDDQLALNTMFEGQGGSVSLSAEDPRTVLVWDNKLRLQVLPVLLFSNGHVAFVQRTPWKMGVAPIAIHTTFQRYHIPGKRSRLREFGLWLMDPPEYYGAPAPAGALGGAGAGAQPLQLLAYELDVAAFVAEAERRRYPGARMPLFEKNWLGMSFQLAALRDALAAARMLGRTLIVPPVWCWCDYDEHPHILYRCRIKGTDYGVPFEAPLDYLIPVAQLDAYGVAYRHSSFLQHPQVPASLRHSRAAVDISPSRPANPFPAPAVTIGHGATVWAGIQLPDLLRVLQPVQSSAVLVLRGHVPGFLGGYGPQGGAEAAQMDELFAELLGNDGAFCCFSWGDSDQQYDRLRYAWPAPLAEEWRPWEPPVLRLPEWCDRVSAKHGNQGFTRLRQHPCAFLRNASLAAEAADDSGPYNTGWEPH
;
A
#
# COMPACT_ATOMS: atom_id res chain seq x y z
N MET A 1 23.91 -11.71 55.84
CA MET A 1 24.19 -12.06 57.24
C MET A 1 23.31 -11.20 58.14
N LYS A 2 22.33 -11.82 58.80
CA LYS A 2 21.59 -11.44 60.03
C LYS A 2 21.04 -10.00 60.17
N ILE A 3 19.69 -9.81 60.13
CA ILE A 3 18.74 -9.73 61.30
C ILE A 3 18.65 -8.27 61.84
N ARG A 4 17.52 -7.61 62.17
CA ARG A 4 16.10 -7.95 62.39
C ARG A 4 15.23 -6.67 62.48
N ASN A 5 13.97 -6.80 62.05
CA ASN A 5 12.70 -6.35 62.65
C ASN A 5 12.69 -5.39 63.85
N ALA A 6 11.74 -4.44 63.84
CA ALA A 6 10.60 -4.46 64.77
C ALA A 6 9.44 -3.54 64.33
N VAL A 7 8.24 -4.09 64.48
CA VAL A 7 6.89 -3.52 64.30
C VAL A 7 6.43 -2.89 65.62
N THR A 8 5.57 -1.85 65.58
CA THR A 8 4.44 -1.73 66.53
C THR A 8 3.33 -0.80 66.01
N ARG A 9 2.09 -1.32 66.08
CA ARG A 9 0.78 -0.64 66.01
C ARG A 9 0.66 0.35 67.20
N ARG A 10 -0.18 1.38 67.26
CA ARG A 10 -1.65 1.46 67.07
C ARG A 10 -2.05 2.94 67.38
N GLY A 11 -3.10 3.48 66.75
CA GLY A 11 -3.72 4.73 67.20
C GLY A 11 -4.62 5.38 66.16
N VAL A 12 -5.91 5.05 66.21
CA VAL A 12 -7.00 5.71 65.48
C VAL A 12 -7.45 6.93 66.28
N GLU A 13 -7.59 8.09 65.65
CA GLU A 13 -8.78 8.98 65.72
C GLU A 13 -8.51 10.35 65.06
N GLY A 14 -9.48 10.80 64.26
CA GLY A 14 -9.75 12.23 64.01
C GLY A 14 -9.18 12.83 62.73
N GLY A 15 -10.04 13.07 61.73
CA GLY A 15 -9.71 13.99 60.62
C GLY A 15 -10.47 13.76 59.32
N GLY A 16 -11.81 13.78 59.37
CA GLY A 16 -12.62 13.98 58.18
C GLY A 16 -12.38 15.38 57.58
N ALA A 17 -12.65 15.50 56.28
CA ALA A 17 -12.67 16.74 55.48
C ALA A 17 -11.34 17.22 54.86
N VAL A 18 -10.65 16.37 54.09
CA VAL A 18 -9.74 16.84 52.99
C VAL A 18 -9.84 15.99 51.70
N GLY A 19 -10.49 14.82 51.72
CA GLY A 19 -10.49 13.88 50.58
C GLY A 19 -11.45 14.18 49.41
N PHE A 20 -12.34 15.16 49.51
CA PHE A 20 -13.38 15.42 48.48
C PHE A 20 -13.02 16.56 47.52
N LEU A 21 -12.03 17.41 47.85
CA LEU A 21 -11.63 18.55 47.01
C LEU A 21 -10.50 18.21 46.02
N CYS A 22 -9.69 17.17 46.27
CA CYS A 22 -8.71 16.69 45.28
C CYS A 22 -9.33 15.81 44.19
N GLY A 23 -10.43 15.11 44.48
CA GLY A 23 -11.13 14.26 43.52
C GLY A 23 -11.80 15.04 42.39
N VAL A 24 -12.44 16.17 42.70
CA VAL A 24 -13.18 17.02 41.75
C VAL A 24 -12.23 17.90 40.91
N ALA A 25 -11.08 18.30 41.44
CA ALA A 25 -10.08 19.07 40.70
C ALA A 25 -9.40 18.25 39.59
N CYS A 26 -9.14 16.94 39.83
CA CYS A 26 -8.59 16.05 38.80
C CYS A 26 -9.61 15.70 37.69
N THR A 27 -10.91 15.64 37.99
CA THR A 27 -11.94 15.39 36.96
C THR A 27 -12.20 16.63 36.10
N LEU A 28 -12.15 17.83 36.68
CA LEU A 28 -12.33 19.08 35.92
C LEU A 28 -11.11 19.43 35.05
N LEU A 29 -9.90 19.06 35.46
CA LEU A 29 -8.70 19.21 34.62
C LEU A 29 -8.67 18.21 33.44
N LEU A 30 -9.21 17.00 33.62
CA LEU A 30 -9.33 16.02 32.53
C LEU A 30 -10.44 16.39 31.53
N VAL A 31 -11.55 16.99 31.99
CA VAL A 31 -12.60 17.50 31.10
C VAL A 31 -12.13 18.76 30.36
N TRP A 32 -11.36 19.66 30.99
CA TRP A 32 -10.80 20.84 30.33
C TRP A 32 -9.71 20.50 29.31
N TRP A 33 -8.91 19.46 29.55
CA TRP A 33 -7.92 19.00 28.59
C TRP A 33 -8.54 18.26 27.39
N HIS A 34 -9.62 17.49 27.61
CA HIS A 34 -10.33 16.82 26.52
C HIS A 34 -11.10 17.81 25.62
N HIS A 35 -11.59 18.93 26.17
CA HIS A 35 -12.34 19.94 25.43
C HIS A 35 -11.45 20.91 24.61
N ARG A 36 -10.12 20.97 24.85
CA ARG A 36 -9.18 21.77 24.06
C ARG A 36 -8.61 21.05 22.83
N HIS A 37 -8.78 19.73 22.73
CA HIS A 37 -8.37 18.95 21.56
C HIS A 37 -9.52 18.61 20.60
N SER A 38 -10.71 19.15 20.84
CA SER A 38 -11.86 19.07 19.93
C SER A 38 -12.38 20.48 19.71
N MET A 39 -11.94 21.13 18.61
CA MET A 39 -12.60 22.24 17.87
C MET A 39 -11.57 23.21 17.25
N VAL A 40 -11.09 22.89 16.05
CA VAL A 40 -10.83 23.79 14.88
C VAL A 40 -10.85 22.83 13.68
N PHE A 41 -11.80 22.78 12.74
CA PHE A 41 -12.35 23.83 11.90
C PHE A 41 -13.85 23.60 11.62
N PHE A 42 -14.69 24.50 12.11
CA PHE A 42 -15.94 24.92 11.47
C PHE A 42 -16.04 26.42 11.70
N VAL A 43 -15.84 27.21 10.65
CA VAL A 43 -16.26 28.62 10.60
C VAL A 43 -16.76 28.91 9.18
N ASP A 44 -18.05 29.24 9.16
CA ASP A 44 -18.84 30.04 8.23
C ASP A 44 -18.81 29.76 6.72
N ALA A 45 -19.86 29.05 6.33
CA ALA A 45 -20.59 29.32 5.10
C ALA A 45 -21.50 30.55 5.32
N GLU A 46 -21.04 31.75 4.95
CA GLU A 46 -21.87 32.87 4.46
C GLU A 46 -20.97 34.05 4.03
N SER A 47 -20.92 34.32 2.72
CA SER A 47 -20.62 35.61 2.05
C SER A 47 -19.85 35.44 0.73
N ARG A 48 -20.53 34.91 -0.30
CA ARG A 48 -20.33 35.36 -1.70
C ARG A 48 -21.67 35.34 -2.44
N THR A 49 -22.52 36.33 -2.18
CA THR A 49 -23.60 36.77 -3.08
C THR A 49 -22.96 37.47 -4.30
N LEU A 50 -23.11 36.93 -5.54
CA LEU A 50 -24.11 37.22 -6.60
C LEU A 50 -24.01 38.64 -7.24
N PRO A 51 -24.19 38.76 -8.59
CA PRO A 51 -25.51 39.13 -9.15
C PRO A 51 -25.84 38.42 -10.49
N GLY A 52 -27.08 38.27 -10.99
CA GLY A 52 -28.42 38.76 -10.62
C GLY A 52 -29.51 37.94 -11.38
N THR A 53 -30.69 37.72 -10.80
CA THR A 53 -32.00 38.40 -11.06
C THR A 53 -32.52 38.19 -12.50
N ASP A 54 -33.74 37.72 -12.78
CA ASP A 54 -34.95 37.48 -11.97
C ASP A 54 -35.98 36.66 -12.80
N PRO A 55 -37.10 36.18 -12.22
CA PRO A 55 -38.06 35.24 -12.77
C PRO A 55 -39.24 35.92 -13.45
N SER A 56 -39.92 35.23 -14.37
CA SER A 56 -41.36 35.44 -14.59
C SER A 56 -42.02 34.30 -15.36
N ASN A 57 -43.24 34.03 -14.92
CA ASN A 57 -44.36 33.36 -15.58
C ASN A 57 -44.41 31.82 -15.63
N ASP A 58 -45.17 31.32 -14.65
CA ASP A 58 -46.35 30.46 -14.80
C ASP A 58 -46.84 30.21 -16.23
N GLY A 59 -47.12 28.95 -16.55
CA GLY A 59 -47.82 28.58 -17.77
C GLY A 59 -47.93 27.06 -17.96
N GLU A 60 -48.97 26.50 -17.34
CA GLU A 60 -49.81 25.38 -17.79
C GLU A 60 -49.23 24.14 -18.50
N ALA A 61 -49.66 23.00 -17.96
CA ALA A 61 -49.51 21.67 -18.53
C ALA A 61 -50.15 21.54 -19.92
N ALA A 62 -49.39 21.01 -20.87
CA ALA A 62 -49.92 20.35 -22.05
C ALA A 62 -49.10 19.07 -22.30
N ALA A 63 -49.81 17.95 -22.38
CA ALA A 63 -49.26 16.65 -22.73
C ALA A 63 -48.95 16.64 -24.23
N ASP A 64 -47.67 16.66 -24.59
CA ASP A 64 -47.23 16.41 -25.97
C ASP A 64 -46.71 14.99 -26.12
N VAL A 65 -47.30 14.29 -27.08
CA VAL A 65 -46.98 12.94 -27.50
C VAL A 65 -45.57 12.94 -28.10
N ALA A 66 -44.63 12.28 -27.41
CA ALA A 66 -43.25 12.17 -27.84
C ALA A 66 -43.17 11.51 -29.24
N GLN A 67 -42.71 12.28 -30.22
CA GLN A 67 -42.19 11.73 -31.46
C GLN A 67 -40.90 10.95 -31.14
N VAL A 68 -40.84 9.73 -31.67
CA VAL A 68 -39.67 8.84 -31.59
C VAL A 68 -38.48 9.54 -32.23
N GLN A 69 -37.56 10.05 -31.42
CA GLN A 69 -36.27 10.54 -31.87
C GLN A 69 -35.43 9.36 -32.33
N GLU A 70 -34.99 9.40 -33.59
CA GLU A 70 -33.98 8.48 -34.11
C GLU A 70 -32.74 8.46 -33.19
N PRO A 71 -32.05 7.31 -33.07
CA PRO A 71 -30.88 7.19 -32.21
C PRO A 71 -29.83 8.25 -32.60
N PRO A 72 -29.19 8.91 -31.61
CA PRO A 72 -28.20 9.94 -31.92
C PRO A 72 -27.06 9.32 -32.71
N VAL A 73 -26.79 9.90 -33.89
CA VAL A 73 -25.58 9.66 -34.68
C VAL A 73 -24.36 9.77 -33.74
N PRO A 74 -23.38 8.85 -33.79
CA PRO A 74 -22.21 8.91 -32.91
C PRO A 74 -21.55 10.28 -33.06
N ARG A 75 -21.57 11.06 -31.97
CA ARG A 75 -20.88 12.35 -31.92
C ARG A 75 -19.41 12.03 -32.19
N ALA A 76 -18.86 12.51 -33.30
CA ALA A 76 -17.46 12.31 -33.64
C ALA A 76 -16.60 12.60 -32.41
N MET A 77 -15.89 11.57 -31.93
CA MET A 77 -15.04 11.68 -30.75
C MET A 77 -13.98 12.73 -31.05
N ARG A 78 -13.98 13.81 -30.27
CA ARG A 78 -12.98 14.88 -30.40
C ARG A 78 -11.86 14.60 -29.43
N ALA A 79 -10.62 14.65 -29.91
CA ALA A 79 -9.44 14.62 -29.06
C ALA A 79 -9.50 15.77 -28.04
N ALA A 80 -9.01 15.51 -26.83
CA ALA A 80 -8.78 16.59 -25.89
C ALA A 80 -7.74 17.56 -26.46
N PRO A 81 -7.93 18.89 -26.30
CA PRO A 81 -6.93 19.84 -26.74
C PRO A 81 -5.63 19.61 -25.97
N LEU A 82 -4.52 19.61 -26.69
CA LEU A 82 -3.20 19.60 -26.08
C LEU A 82 -2.96 20.95 -25.38
N PRO A 83 -2.23 20.97 -24.25
CA PRO A 83 -1.84 22.24 -23.62
C PRO A 83 -0.95 23.06 -24.56
N ASP A 84 -1.17 24.37 -24.59
CA ASP A 84 -0.29 25.30 -25.30
C ASP A 84 1.01 25.50 -24.49
N LEU A 85 2.05 24.78 -24.90
CA LEU A 85 3.31 24.65 -24.17
C LEU A 85 4.08 25.97 -24.04
N ASP A 86 3.83 26.94 -24.91
CA ASP A 86 4.49 28.25 -24.87
C ASP A 86 3.80 29.24 -23.91
N THR A 87 2.64 28.87 -23.35
CA THR A 87 1.85 29.72 -22.45
C THR A 87 1.77 29.19 -21.02
N VAL A 88 2.02 27.89 -20.81
CA VAL A 88 1.91 27.27 -19.49
C VAL A 88 3.19 27.46 -18.67
N PRO A 89 3.09 27.78 -17.36
CA PRO A 89 4.27 27.97 -16.51
C PRO A 89 4.89 26.65 -16.03
N HIS A 90 4.30 25.51 -16.36
CA HIS A 90 4.79 24.17 -16.05
C HIS A 90 3.97 23.15 -16.85
N LEU A 91 4.53 21.96 -17.07
CA LEU A 91 3.83 20.84 -17.68
C LEU A 91 4.07 19.56 -16.86
N MET A 92 3.01 18.79 -16.60
CA MET A 92 3.13 17.45 -16.05
C MET A 92 3.11 16.40 -17.16
N VAL A 93 4.09 15.50 -17.18
CA VAL A 93 4.24 14.48 -18.23
C VAL A 93 4.27 13.09 -17.61
N SER A 94 3.54 12.17 -18.23
CA SER A 94 3.64 10.74 -17.94
C SER A 94 3.80 9.93 -19.22
N PHE A 95 4.25 8.69 -19.10
CA PHE A 95 4.55 7.80 -20.22
C PHE A 95 3.78 6.50 -20.06
N GLY A 96 3.12 6.05 -21.12
CA GLY A 96 2.41 4.78 -21.06
C GLY A 96 2.09 4.18 -22.41
N ASN A 97 1.82 2.88 -22.40
CA ASN A 97 1.29 2.12 -23.51
C ASN A 97 -0.11 1.58 -23.13
N ALA A 98 -0.82 0.95 -24.06
CA ALA A 98 -2.19 0.49 -23.82
C ALA A 98 -2.34 -0.43 -22.58
N ALA A 99 -1.32 -1.24 -22.27
CA ALA A 99 -1.35 -2.17 -21.14
C ALA A 99 -1.33 -1.48 -19.76
N TYR A 100 -0.86 -0.23 -19.69
CA TYR A 100 -0.82 0.58 -18.45
C TYR A 100 -1.92 1.65 -18.42
N PHE A 101 -2.90 1.60 -19.33
CA PHE A 101 -3.90 2.66 -19.46
C PHE A 101 -4.69 2.92 -18.17
N GLU A 102 -5.09 1.90 -17.42
CA GLU A 102 -5.83 2.11 -16.16
C GLU A 102 -5.04 2.95 -15.16
N LEU A 103 -3.73 2.72 -15.05
CA LEU A 103 -2.83 3.52 -14.21
C LEU A 103 -2.69 4.94 -14.77
N ALA A 104 -2.46 5.07 -16.08
CA ALA A 104 -2.35 6.38 -16.75
C ALA A 104 -3.61 7.23 -16.58
N GLN A 105 -4.77 6.61 -16.67
CA GLN A 105 -6.05 7.27 -16.49
C GLN A 105 -6.27 7.67 -15.02
N ASN A 106 -5.91 6.82 -14.06
CA ASN A 106 -5.94 7.18 -12.65
C ASN A 106 -5.00 8.37 -12.36
N TRP A 107 -3.76 8.30 -12.86
CA TRP A 107 -2.78 9.38 -12.76
C TRP A 107 -3.35 10.69 -13.32
N ALA A 108 -3.91 10.67 -14.53
CA ALA A 108 -4.52 11.84 -15.16
C ALA A 108 -5.63 12.45 -14.29
N LYS A 109 -6.50 11.62 -13.69
CA LYS A 109 -7.52 12.11 -12.75
C LYS A 109 -6.91 12.81 -11.53
N THR A 110 -5.82 12.30 -10.97
CA THR A 110 -5.13 12.97 -9.84
C THR A 110 -4.53 14.31 -10.26
N VAL A 111 -3.95 14.39 -11.46
CA VAL A 111 -3.39 15.63 -12.01
C VAL A 111 -4.48 16.66 -12.33
N GLN A 112 -5.63 16.21 -12.85
CA GLN A 112 -6.82 17.05 -13.04
C GLN A 112 -7.34 17.62 -11.71
N GLN A 113 -7.36 16.82 -10.64
CA GLN A 113 -7.81 17.27 -9.30
C GLN A 113 -6.92 18.39 -8.73
N ILE A 114 -5.62 18.40 -9.03
CA ILE A 114 -4.72 19.47 -8.62
C ILE A 114 -4.69 20.65 -9.61
N GLY A 115 -5.45 20.57 -10.71
CA GLY A 115 -5.65 21.67 -11.66
C GLY A 115 -4.45 21.97 -12.57
N SER A 116 -3.59 20.98 -12.82
CA SER A 116 -2.36 21.18 -13.58
C SER A 116 -2.51 20.79 -15.06
N PRO A 117 -1.89 21.54 -16.00
CA PRO A 117 -1.79 21.10 -17.39
C PRO A 117 -0.91 19.86 -17.49
N PHE A 118 -1.33 18.90 -18.31
CA PHE A 118 -0.62 17.64 -18.46
C PHE A 118 -0.66 17.09 -19.87
N LEU A 119 0.27 16.17 -20.12
CA LEU A 119 0.40 15.43 -21.37
C LEU A 119 0.77 13.98 -21.04
N ILE A 120 0.09 13.02 -21.66
CA ILE A 120 0.53 11.62 -21.66
C ILE A 120 1.27 11.37 -22.97
N ALA A 121 2.54 11.01 -22.87
CA ALA A 121 3.34 10.61 -24.00
C ALA A 121 3.07 9.12 -24.27
N ALA A 122 2.32 8.86 -25.34
CA ALA A 122 1.84 7.54 -25.74
C ALA A 122 2.92 6.76 -26.48
N LEU A 123 3.27 5.60 -25.96
CA LEU A 123 4.30 4.71 -26.51
C LEU A 123 3.76 3.78 -27.62
N ASP A 124 2.44 3.67 -27.76
CA ASP A 124 1.79 2.87 -28.81
C ASP A 124 0.49 3.52 -29.30
N GLU A 125 -0.02 3.02 -30.42
CA GLU A 125 -1.30 3.48 -31.00
C GLU A 125 -2.50 3.12 -30.11
N GLY A 126 -2.40 2.03 -29.35
CA GLY A 126 -3.46 1.62 -28.43
C GLY A 126 -3.70 2.64 -27.33
N MET A 127 -2.63 3.21 -26.74
CA MET A 127 -2.72 4.30 -25.78
C MET A 127 -3.36 5.55 -26.42
N MET A 128 -2.99 5.89 -27.66
CA MET A 128 -3.61 7.02 -28.38
C MET A 128 -5.13 6.84 -28.56
N ALA A 129 -5.57 5.64 -28.95
CA ALA A 129 -6.99 5.31 -29.08
C ALA A 129 -7.72 5.43 -27.74
N LEU A 130 -7.17 4.86 -26.67
CA LEU A 130 -7.75 4.93 -25.33
C LEU A 130 -7.80 6.36 -24.78
N CYS A 131 -6.79 7.18 -25.07
CA CYS A 131 -6.80 8.60 -24.74
C CYS A 131 -7.89 9.37 -25.49
N LEU A 132 -8.08 9.09 -26.78
CA LEU A 132 -9.15 9.70 -27.58
C LEU A 132 -10.53 9.33 -27.01
N GLU A 133 -10.72 8.06 -26.65
CA GLU A 133 -11.94 7.55 -26.01
C GLU A 133 -12.26 8.23 -24.69
N ASN A 134 -11.22 8.51 -23.91
CA ASN A 134 -11.37 9.04 -22.56
C ASN A 134 -11.09 10.55 -22.46
N GLN A 135 -10.96 11.23 -23.60
CA GLN A 135 -10.70 12.67 -23.71
C GLN A 135 -9.49 13.10 -22.87
N LEU A 136 -8.38 12.37 -23.01
CA LEU A 136 -7.11 12.69 -22.35
C LEU A 136 -6.14 13.34 -23.35
N PRO A 137 -5.39 14.39 -22.94
CA PRO A 137 -4.36 15.01 -23.77
C PRO A 137 -3.18 14.06 -23.91
N CYS A 138 -3.04 13.46 -25.10
CA CYS A 138 -1.98 12.50 -25.39
C CYS A 138 -1.28 12.85 -26.70
N SER A 139 0.04 12.65 -26.72
CA SER A 139 0.86 12.80 -27.92
C SER A 139 1.61 11.50 -28.17
N LYS A 140 1.61 11.04 -29.43
CA LYS A 140 2.35 9.85 -29.82
C LYS A 140 3.85 10.15 -29.80
N ILE A 141 4.61 9.26 -29.18
CA ILE A 141 6.06 9.26 -29.30
C ILE A 141 6.44 8.53 -30.59
N ASP A 142 7.28 9.14 -31.42
CA ASP A 142 7.88 8.44 -32.57
C ASP A 142 9.06 7.59 -32.09
N LEU A 143 8.84 6.28 -31.99
CA LEU A 143 9.84 5.29 -31.57
C LEU A 143 10.77 4.85 -32.73
N GLY A 144 10.55 5.32 -33.96
CA GLY A 144 11.19 4.77 -35.15
C GLY A 144 10.51 3.49 -35.66
N LYS A 145 10.85 3.08 -36.89
CA LYS A 145 10.03 2.16 -37.71
C LYS A 145 10.02 0.67 -37.33
N ASP A 146 10.87 0.19 -36.42
CA ASP A 146 11.08 -1.25 -36.21
C ASP A 146 10.50 -1.86 -34.92
N GLU A 147 9.81 -1.11 -34.05
CA GLU A 147 9.55 -1.57 -32.66
C GLU A 147 8.07 -1.63 -32.23
N ALA A 148 7.13 -1.80 -33.16
CA ALA A 148 5.68 -1.75 -32.86
C ALA A 148 5.11 -2.91 -32.00
N HIS A 149 5.91 -3.90 -31.58
CA HIS A 149 5.42 -5.12 -30.91
C HIS A 149 6.27 -5.63 -29.73
N ILE A 150 7.08 -4.79 -29.09
CA ILE A 150 8.01 -5.28 -28.06
C ILE A 150 7.38 -5.26 -26.67
N ASN A 151 7.34 -6.43 -26.00
CA ASN A 151 7.19 -6.48 -24.55
C ASN A 151 8.48 -5.92 -23.93
N PHE A 152 8.45 -4.64 -23.54
CA PHE A 152 9.66 -3.91 -23.16
C PHE A 152 10.39 -4.47 -21.93
N ARG A 153 9.76 -5.31 -21.11
CA ARG A 153 10.42 -5.96 -19.96
C ARG A 153 11.20 -7.22 -20.34
N ASP A 154 10.90 -7.84 -21.49
CA ASP A 154 11.51 -9.10 -21.91
C ASP A 154 12.62 -8.88 -22.98
N ASN A 155 12.78 -7.64 -23.45
CA ASN A 155 13.84 -7.24 -24.38
C ASN A 155 14.61 -6.04 -23.82
N PHE A 156 15.76 -6.33 -23.23
CA PHE A 156 16.57 -5.36 -22.51
C PHE A 156 17.09 -4.20 -23.39
N GLN A 157 17.38 -4.47 -24.67
CA GLN A 157 17.78 -3.44 -25.63
C GLN A 157 16.64 -2.43 -25.88
N ALA A 158 15.40 -2.93 -25.99
CA ALA A 158 14.20 -2.09 -26.12
C ALA A 158 13.86 -1.34 -24.82
N PHE A 159 14.17 -1.92 -23.64
CA PHE A 159 13.99 -1.24 -22.35
C PHE A 159 14.91 -0.02 -22.20
N ARG A 160 16.21 -0.17 -22.53
CA ARG A 160 17.16 0.95 -22.57
C ARG A 160 16.78 2.01 -23.60
N ALA A 161 16.35 1.56 -24.78
CA ALA A 161 15.85 2.45 -25.83
C ALA A 161 14.62 3.23 -25.34
N MET A 162 13.69 2.59 -24.63
CA MET A 162 12.52 3.26 -24.03
C MET A 162 12.94 4.29 -22.96
N GLY A 163 13.87 3.94 -22.07
CA GLY A 163 14.42 4.89 -21.09
C GLY A 163 15.01 6.13 -21.78
N ALA A 164 15.82 5.92 -22.82
CA ALA A 164 16.39 7.01 -23.61
C ALA A 164 15.31 7.85 -24.31
N VAL A 165 14.26 7.21 -24.83
CA VAL A 165 13.12 7.87 -25.45
C VAL A 165 12.38 8.77 -24.45
N LYS A 166 12.13 8.31 -23.21
CA LYS A 166 11.49 9.14 -22.18
C LYS A 166 12.30 10.42 -21.92
N VAL A 167 13.61 10.26 -21.74
CA VAL A 167 14.53 11.38 -21.48
C VAL A 167 14.59 12.33 -22.68
N ARG A 168 14.71 11.81 -23.89
CA ARG A 168 14.74 12.61 -25.13
C ARG A 168 13.44 13.37 -25.37
N PHE A 169 12.29 12.73 -25.16
CA PHE A 169 11.00 13.40 -25.32
C PHE A 169 10.88 14.63 -24.41
N VAL A 170 11.27 14.53 -23.14
CA VAL A 170 11.26 15.67 -22.21
C VAL A 170 12.27 16.74 -22.63
N LEU A 171 13.44 16.34 -23.11
CA LEU A 171 14.44 17.27 -23.63
C LEU A 171 13.90 18.03 -24.85
N ASP A 172 13.26 17.34 -25.79
CA ASP A 172 12.67 17.91 -26.99
C ASP A 172 11.59 18.94 -26.63
N LEU A 173 10.74 18.66 -25.64
CA LEU A 173 9.77 19.64 -25.13
C LEU A 173 10.45 20.92 -24.64
N LEU A 174 11.54 20.79 -23.87
CA LEU A 174 12.28 21.93 -23.32
C LEU A 174 13.04 22.71 -24.40
N GLU A 175 13.57 22.04 -25.42
CA GLU A 175 14.30 22.65 -26.54
C GLU A 175 13.37 23.35 -27.53
N GLN A 176 12.22 22.74 -27.85
CA GLN A 176 11.26 23.25 -28.82
C GLN A 176 10.35 24.34 -28.25
N HIS A 177 10.16 24.37 -26.93
CA HIS A 177 9.36 25.39 -26.23
C HIS A 177 10.21 26.15 -25.20
N PRO A 178 11.04 27.13 -25.62
CA PRO A 178 11.90 27.91 -24.71
C PRO A 178 11.12 28.68 -23.63
N ALA A 179 9.84 28.95 -23.84
CA ALA A 179 8.97 29.62 -22.89
C ALA A 179 8.48 28.70 -21.75
N LEU A 180 8.54 27.37 -21.93
CA LEU A 180 8.17 26.39 -20.91
C LEU A 180 9.30 26.28 -19.87
N PRO A 181 9.09 26.75 -18.62
CA PRO A 181 10.21 26.88 -17.68
C PRO A 181 10.47 25.61 -16.86
N LEU A 182 9.48 24.71 -16.76
CA LEU A 182 9.55 23.51 -15.91
C LEU A 182 8.71 22.38 -16.49
N VAL A 183 9.31 21.19 -16.60
CA VAL A 183 8.59 19.94 -16.85
C VAL A 183 8.70 19.05 -15.61
N VAL A 184 7.58 18.53 -15.15
CA VAL A 184 7.49 17.54 -14.06
C VAL A 184 7.11 16.22 -14.66
N VAL A 185 7.90 15.19 -14.38
CA VAL A 185 7.71 13.86 -14.91
C VAL A 185 7.34 12.92 -13.78
N SER A 186 6.35 12.07 -14.00
CA SER A 186 6.14 10.89 -13.18
C SER A 186 5.63 9.73 -14.00
N ASP A 187 6.02 8.51 -13.64
CA ASP A 187 5.43 7.30 -14.20
C ASP A 187 3.91 7.24 -13.93
N THR A 188 3.21 6.44 -14.73
CA THR A 188 1.73 6.34 -14.71
C THR A 188 1.18 5.76 -13.42
N ASP A 189 2.04 5.20 -12.59
CA ASP A 189 1.74 4.59 -11.30
C ASP A 189 2.10 5.50 -10.11
N ALA A 190 2.33 6.79 -10.37
CA ALA A 190 2.32 7.83 -9.37
C ALA A 190 0.91 8.42 -9.17
N VAL A 191 0.67 9.00 -7.99
CA VAL A 191 -0.54 9.78 -7.70
C VAL A 191 -0.16 11.13 -7.12
N TRP A 192 -0.82 12.18 -7.62
CA TRP A 192 -0.59 13.57 -7.18
C TRP A 192 -1.72 14.03 -6.27
N LEU A 193 -1.38 14.29 -5.01
CA LEU A 193 -2.33 14.64 -3.96
C LEU A 193 -2.46 16.16 -3.80
N ARG A 194 -1.40 16.91 -4.12
CA ARG A 194 -1.35 18.37 -4.02
C ARG A 194 -0.46 18.96 -5.12
N PRO A 195 -0.66 20.23 -5.50
CA PRO A 195 0.24 20.92 -6.42
C PRO A 195 1.67 21.04 -5.85
N PRO A 196 2.73 20.70 -6.62
CA PRO A 196 4.12 20.80 -6.15
C PRO A 196 4.74 22.20 -6.27
N TRP A 197 4.02 23.18 -6.83
CA TRP A 197 4.58 24.45 -7.31
C TRP A 197 5.28 25.25 -6.21
N THR A 198 4.64 25.38 -5.04
CA THR A 198 5.24 26.08 -3.89
C THR A 198 6.57 25.45 -3.48
N TYR A 199 6.67 24.12 -3.52
CA TYR A 199 7.89 23.41 -3.15
C TYR A 199 9.03 23.75 -4.12
N PHE A 200 8.76 23.76 -5.43
CA PHE A 200 9.76 24.11 -6.46
C PHE A 200 10.13 25.60 -6.45
N GLN A 201 9.17 26.49 -6.23
CA GLN A 201 9.41 27.94 -6.18
C GLN A 201 10.31 28.34 -5.02
N GLN A 202 10.19 27.66 -3.87
CA GLN A 202 11.06 27.87 -2.71
C GLN A 202 12.51 27.41 -2.92
N ARG A 203 12.80 26.72 -4.04
CA ARG A 203 14.13 26.19 -4.39
C ARG A 203 14.56 26.68 -5.76
N PRO A 204 14.80 28.00 -5.91
CA PRO A 204 15.16 28.59 -7.19
C PRO A 204 16.54 28.18 -7.68
N ALA A 205 17.45 27.76 -6.79
CA ALA A 205 18.81 27.35 -7.13
C ALA A 205 18.88 25.97 -7.80
N ALA A 206 17.91 25.09 -7.58
CA ALA A 206 17.90 23.75 -8.15
C ALA A 206 17.45 23.77 -9.62
N GLU A 207 18.18 23.05 -10.46
CA GLU A 207 17.91 22.93 -11.91
C GLU A 207 17.23 21.60 -12.23
N PHE A 208 17.51 20.58 -11.42
CA PHE A 208 16.94 19.24 -11.52
C PHE A 208 16.39 18.82 -10.16
N PHE A 209 15.31 18.06 -10.17
CA PHE A 209 14.67 17.50 -8.99
C PHE A 209 14.49 16.00 -9.19
N SER A 210 14.77 15.17 -8.20
CA SER A 210 14.52 13.73 -8.29
C SER A 210 14.04 13.18 -6.96
N SER A 211 13.09 12.24 -7.01
CA SER A 211 12.70 11.44 -5.86
C SER A 211 13.80 10.45 -5.46
N SER A 212 13.65 9.82 -4.29
CA SER A 212 14.63 8.85 -3.80
C SER A 212 13.96 7.57 -3.31
N ASP A 213 14.67 6.45 -3.48
CA ASP A 213 14.33 5.15 -2.91
C ASP A 213 14.73 5.02 -1.43
N CYS A 214 15.16 6.12 -0.80
CA CYS A 214 15.42 6.17 0.63
C CYS A 214 14.16 5.77 1.42
N LEU A 215 14.35 4.94 2.43
CA LEU A 215 13.26 4.41 3.25
C LEU A 215 13.19 5.04 4.64
N SER A 216 14.06 6.00 4.94
CA SER A 216 14.14 6.66 6.24
C SER A 216 13.98 8.17 6.13
N HIS A 217 12.88 8.66 6.69
CA HIS A 217 12.71 10.08 6.96
C HIS A 217 13.68 10.56 8.05
N GLN A 218 13.99 9.72 9.05
CA GLN A 218 14.93 10.07 10.12
C GLN A 218 16.31 10.43 9.55
N VAL A 219 16.82 9.65 8.59
CA VAL A 219 18.08 9.93 7.90
C VAL A 219 18.04 11.28 7.16
N GLU A 220 16.95 11.59 6.45
CA GLU A 220 16.77 12.88 5.76
C GLU A 220 16.65 14.09 6.71
N VAL A 221 16.22 13.87 7.95
CA VAL A 221 16.14 14.91 8.98
C VAL A 221 17.48 15.12 9.66
N GLU A 222 18.16 14.04 10.02
CA GLU A 222 19.47 14.13 10.67
C GLU A 222 20.52 14.69 9.70
N TRP A 223 20.46 14.30 8.43
CA TRP A 223 21.34 14.77 7.35
C TRP A 223 22.83 14.68 7.73
N ARG A 224 23.23 13.54 8.31
CA ARG A 224 24.59 13.28 8.79
C ARG A 224 25.34 12.32 7.88
N ARG A 225 26.65 12.48 7.82
CA ARG A 225 27.58 11.51 7.19
C ARG A 225 27.55 10.18 7.94
N ASP A 226 27.97 9.11 7.26
CA ASP A 226 28.18 7.78 7.84
C ASP A 226 26.94 7.17 8.51
N HIS A 227 25.74 7.53 8.05
CA HIS A 227 24.46 7.01 8.57
C HIS A 227 24.21 5.53 8.21
N GLY A 228 25.02 4.94 7.32
CA GLY A 228 25.05 3.51 7.02
C GLY A 228 23.79 2.94 6.36
N GLN A 229 22.95 3.79 5.73
CA GLN A 229 21.71 3.35 5.05
C GLN A 229 21.87 3.29 3.53
N PRO A 230 21.78 2.11 2.91
CA PRO A 230 22.18 1.94 1.52
C PRO A 230 21.31 2.73 0.54
N ARG A 231 20.00 2.82 0.78
CA ARG A 231 19.06 3.51 -0.12
C ARG A 231 18.96 5.02 0.13
N CYS A 232 19.72 5.58 1.07
CA CYS A 232 19.70 7.02 1.37
C CYS A 232 21.00 7.70 0.90
N GLY A 233 21.53 7.23 -0.23
CA GLY A 233 22.76 7.68 -0.87
C GLY A 233 22.88 9.16 -1.23
N HIS A 234 21.75 9.87 -1.25
CA HIS A 234 21.73 11.30 -1.52
C HIS A 234 22.18 12.14 -0.31
N VAL A 235 22.14 11.58 0.89
CA VAL A 235 22.70 12.24 2.08
C VAL A 235 24.23 12.13 1.99
N PRO A 236 24.97 13.26 2.04
CA PRO A 236 26.42 13.26 1.83
C PRO A 236 27.15 12.33 2.80
N GLY A 237 28.22 11.69 2.34
CA GLY A 237 29.06 10.79 3.15
C GLY A 237 28.54 9.35 3.24
N ASN A 238 27.65 8.94 2.32
CA ASN A 238 27.28 7.54 2.13
C ASN A 238 28.20 6.88 1.10
N GLY A 239 28.70 5.68 1.41
CA GLY A 239 29.55 4.87 0.51
C GLY A 239 28.80 3.89 -0.38
N ASP A 240 27.48 3.72 -0.20
CA ASP A 240 26.66 2.73 -0.90
C ASP A 240 26.11 3.22 -2.26
N GLY A 241 26.54 4.41 -2.72
CA GLY A 241 26.07 5.02 -3.98
C GLY A 241 24.72 5.76 -3.86
N HIS A 242 24.32 6.48 -4.90
CA HIS A 242 23.04 7.17 -4.98
C HIS A 242 21.88 6.18 -5.20
N ALA A 243 20.74 6.52 -4.60
CA ALA A 243 19.48 5.79 -4.74
C ALA A 243 18.36 6.77 -5.07
N LEU A 244 18.57 7.54 -6.13
CA LEU A 244 17.58 8.40 -6.75
C LEU A 244 16.64 7.55 -7.60
N ASN A 245 15.39 7.98 -7.71
CA ASN A 245 14.35 7.30 -8.46
C ASN A 245 13.93 8.13 -9.68
N THR A 246 13.82 7.47 -10.84
CA THR A 246 13.48 8.12 -12.13
C THR A 246 12.00 8.09 -12.48
N GLY A 247 11.17 7.42 -11.68
CA GLY A 247 9.72 7.44 -11.84
C GLY A 247 9.06 8.72 -11.30
N LEU A 248 9.81 9.62 -10.65
CA LEU A 248 9.38 10.98 -10.36
C LEU A 248 10.59 11.94 -10.34
N PHE A 249 10.61 12.88 -11.27
CA PHE A 249 11.62 13.94 -11.37
C PHE A 249 11.04 15.24 -11.95
N ALA A 250 11.76 16.35 -11.84
CA ALA A 250 11.38 17.59 -12.51
C ALA A 250 12.62 18.32 -13.04
N VAL A 251 12.47 18.99 -14.18
CA VAL A 251 13.58 19.60 -14.91
C VAL A 251 13.23 21.03 -15.27
N ARG A 252 14.06 21.98 -14.86
CA ARG A 252 13.96 23.37 -15.32
C ARG A 252 14.56 23.51 -16.71
N ASN A 253 14.04 24.45 -17.50
CA ASN A 253 14.60 24.76 -18.81
C ASN A 253 15.87 25.60 -18.69
N THR A 254 16.96 24.98 -18.23
CA THR A 254 18.30 25.58 -18.16
C THR A 254 19.25 24.81 -19.06
N GLU A 255 20.32 25.46 -19.53
CA GLU A 255 21.34 24.78 -20.32
C GLU A 255 22.04 23.67 -19.54
N GLY A 256 22.25 23.85 -18.23
CA GLY A 256 22.84 22.83 -17.36
C GLY A 256 21.97 21.57 -17.27
N ALA A 257 20.67 21.75 -17.03
CA ALA A 257 19.72 20.65 -16.97
C ALA A 257 19.56 19.94 -18.32
N LYS A 258 19.45 20.68 -19.44
CA LYS A 258 19.38 20.09 -20.78
C LYS A 258 20.66 19.34 -21.14
N ALA A 259 21.84 19.86 -20.78
CA ALA A 259 23.11 19.16 -20.97
C ALA A 259 23.16 17.84 -20.19
N ALA A 260 22.66 17.83 -18.94
CA ALA A 260 22.55 16.61 -18.16
C ALA A 260 21.59 15.59 -18.80
N MET A 261 20.43 16.03 -19.30
CA MET A 261 19.49 15.15 -20.00
C MET A 261 20.09 14.55 -21.29
N ARG A 262 20.84 15.35 -22.07
CA ARG A 262 21.57 14.84 -23.25
C ARG A 262 22.59 13.77 -22.87
N ALA A 263 23.34 13.99 -21.78
CA ALA A 263 24.31 13.02 -21.29
C ALA A 263 23.64 11.73 -20.80
N TRP A 264 22.54 11.85 -20.04
CA TRP A 264 21.76 10.71 -19.55
C TRP A 264 21.18 9.88 -20.70
N ALA A 265 20.53 10.53 -21.67
CA ALA A 265 20.03 9.85 -22.87
C ALA A 265 21.16 9.23 -23.70
N GLY A 266 22.33 9.88 -23.76
CA GLY A 266 23.52 9.37 -24.43
C GLY A 266 24.06 8.09 -23.79
N MET A 267 24.13 8.05 -22.47
CA MET A 267 24.57 6.88 -21.70
C MET A 267 23.65 5.67 -21.93
N LEU A 268 22.33 5.90 -22.04
CA LEU A 268 21.37 4.83 -22.27
C LEU A 268 21.47 4.19 -23.66
N VAL A 269 21.96 4.91 -24.66
CA VAL A 269 22.14 4.39 -26.03
C VAL A 269 23.59 4.01 -26.37
N ASP A 270 24.53 4.20 -25.44
CA ASP A 270 25.94 3.85 -25.64
C ASP A 270 26.12 2.32 -25.59
N PRO A 271 26.57 1.68 -26.69
CA PRO A 271 26.86 0.24 -26.71
C PRO A 271 27.97 -0.15 -25.73
N ALA A 272 28.90 0.75 -25.39
CA ALA A 272 29.97 0.44 -24.44
C ALA A 272 29.48 0.27 -23.00
N GLN A 273 28.27 0.77 -22.70
CA GLN A 273 27.62 0.57 -21.40
C GLN A 273 26.78 -0.71 -21.34
N GLU A 274 26.74 -1.48 -22.43
CA GLU A 274 26.06 -2.77 -22.48
C GLU A 274 26.92 -3.87 -21.85
N ARG A 275 26.55 -4.33 -20.65
CA ARG A 275 27.20 -5.45 -19.96
C ARG A 275 26.53 -6.78 -20.32
N ALA A 276 26.61 -7.15 -21.60
CA ALA A 276 25.93 -8.35 -22.13
C ALA A 276 26.39 -9.68 -21.49
N ASP A 277 27.61 -9.69 -20.93
CA ASP A 277 28.32 -10.85 -20.40
C ASP A 277 28.11 -11.11 -18.89
N ASP A 278 27.46 -10.20 -18.15
CA ASP A 278 27.18 -10.36 -16.72
C ASP A 278 25.68 -10.57 -16.46
N PRO A 279 25.16 -11.81 -16.40
CA PRO A 279 23.74 -12.08 -16.18
C PRO A 279 23.19 -11.57 -14.84
N MET A 280 24.05 -11.17 -13.90
CA MET A 280 23.67 -10.63 -12.58
C MET A 280 23.73 -9.09 -12.53
N HIS A 281 24.45 -8.46 -13.48
CA HIS A 281 24.59 -6.99 -13.62
C HIS A 281 24.32 -6.52 -15.06
N ARG A 282 23.45 -7.22 -15.79
CA ARG A 282 23.18 -7.00 -17.21
C ARG A 282 22.60 -5.62 -17.53
N GLU A 283 22.17 -4.85 -16.53
CA GLU A 283 21.03 -3.95 -16.73
C GLU A 283 21.26 -2.49 -16.32
N MET A 284 21.96 -1.72 -17.16
CA MET A 284 21.93 -0.25 -17.07
C MET A 284 20.58 0.27 -17.57
N ASP A 285 19.60 0.32 -16.68
CA ASP A 285 18.34 1.04 -16.89
C ASP A 285 18.49 2.56 -16.72
N ASP A 286 17.41 3.31 -16.94
CA ASP A 286 17.40 4.76 -16.81
C ASP A 286 17.74 5.23 -15.39
N GLN A 287 17.29 4.49 -14.36
CA GLN A 287 17.59 4.80 -12.96
C GLN A 287 19.06 4.59 -12.62
N LEU A 288 19.65 3.44 -12.97
CA LEU A 288 21.05 3.13 -12.73
C LEU A 288 21.95 4.04 -13.56
N ALA A 289 21.58 4.37 -14.79
CA ALA A 289 22.30 5.34 -15.61
C ALA A 289 22.33 6.73 -14.95
N LEU A 290 21.19 7.21 -14.44
CA LEU A 290 21.12 8.50 -13.75
C LEU A 290 22.01 8.49 -12.49
N ASN A 291 21.87 7.48 -11.63
CA ASN A 291 22.64 7.38 -10.39
C ASN A 291 24.15 7.31 -10.68
N THR A 292 24.56 6.46 -11.63
CA THR A 292 25.98 6.33 -12.05
C THR A 292 26.53 7.64 -12.60
N MET A 293 25.75 8.33 -13.45
CA MET A 293 26.14 9.63 -14.01
C MET A 293 26.28 10.69 -12.92
N PHE A 294 25.40 10.69 -11.93
CA PHE A 294 25.36 11.71 -10.88
C PHE A 294 26.42 11.49 -9.79
N GLU A 295 26.79 10.24 -9.51
CA GLU A 295 27.89 9.89 -8.59
C GLU A 295 29.23 10.47 -9.08
N GLY A 296 29.53 10.36 -10.38
CA GLY A 296 30.77 10.87 -10.97
C GLY A 296 32.03 10.34 -10.28
N GLN A 297 33.12 11.14 -10.25
CA GLN A 297 34.35 10.78 -9.54
C GLN A 297 34.41 11.26 -8.07
N GLY A 298 33.42 12.05 -7.61
CA GLY A 298 33.50 12.81 -6.35
C GLY A 298 32.29 12.71 -5.42
N GLY A 299 31.22 11.99 -5.80
CA GLY A 299 29.99 11.89 -5.03
C GLY A 299 29.20 13.21 -4.94
N SER A 300 28.18 13.25 -4.08
CA SER A 300 27.35 14.43 -3.84
C SER A 300 27.93 15.37 -2.79
N VAL A 301 27.94 16.68 -3.08
CA VAL A 301 28.33 17.74 -2.15
C VAL A 301 27.18 18.72 -1.95
N SER A 302 26.80 19.03 -0.72
CA SER A 302 25.77 20.05 -0.44
C SER A 302 26.18 21.41 -0.99
N LEU A 303 25.24 22.12 -1.61
CA LEU A 303 25.46 23.42 -2.24
C LEU A 303 25.87 24.49 -1.21
N SER A 304 25.19 24.54 -0.06
CA SER A 304 25.56 25.41 1.05
C SER A 304 25.11 24.82 2.39
N ALA A 305 25.56 25.42 3.50
CA ALA A 305 25.13 25.03 4.84
C ALA A 305 23.66 25.42 5.11
N GLU A 306 23.17 26.48 4.46
CA GLU A 306 21.81 27.00 4.56
C GLU A 306 20.79 26.22 3.71
N ASP A 307 21.25 25.59 2.61
CA ASP A 307 20.45 24.65 1.82
C ASP A 307 21.19 23.32 1.64
N PRO A 308 21.23 22.49 2.71
CA PRO A 308 22.00 21.25 2.69
C PRO A 308 21.42 20.18 1.75
N ARG A 309 20.14 20.34 1.34
CA ARG A 309 19.40 19.36 0.53
C ARG A 309 19.52 19.58 -0.98
N THR A 310 19.92 20.77 -1.41
CA THR A 310 20.40 20.97 -2.78
C THR A 310 21.84 20.49 -2.84
N VAL A 311 22.10 19.48 -3.66
CA VAL A 311 23.43 18.87 -3.83
C VAL A 311 23.96 19.13 -5.24
N LEU A 312 25.27 19.26 -5.33
CA LEU A 312 26.02 19.29 -6.58
C LEU A 312 26.32 17.86 -7.01
N VAL A 313 25.90 17.52 -8.23
CA VAL A 313 26.08 16.20 -8.85
C VAL A 313 26.71 16.35 -10.23
N TRP A 314 27.07 15.22 -10.85
CA TRP A 314 27.64 15.18 -12.20
C TRP A 314 28.91 16.06 -12.30
N ASP A 315 29.91 15.74 -11.47
CA ASP A 315 31.15 16.50 -11.32
C ASP A 315 30.93 18.00 -11.01
N ASN A 316 29.98 18.29 -10.12
CA ASN A 316 29.56 19.64 -9.72
C ASN A 316 28.95 20.49 -10.86
N LYS A 317 28.50 19.88 -11.97
CA LYS A 317 27.93 20.60 -13.12
C LYS A 317 26.42 20.83 -13.00
N LEU A 318 25.73 20.10 -12.11
CA LEU A 318 24.27 20.19 -11.96
C LEU A 318 23.88 20.37 -10.50
N ARG A 319 22.95 21.29 -10.25
CA ARG A 319 22.31 21.49 -8.95
C ARG A 319 21.04 20.63 -8.86
N LEU A 320 21.12 19.55 -8.11
CA LEU A 320 20.04 18.62 -7.86
C LEU A 320 19.38 18.92 -6.52
N GLN A 321 18.06 19.06 -6.51
CA GLN A 321 17.26 18.95 -5.29
C GLN A 321 16.71 17.53 -5.18
N VAL A 322 17.09 16.82 -4.13
CA VAL A 322 16.43 15.55 -3.80
C VAL A 322 15.11 15.84 -3.09
N LEU A 323 14.05 15.19 -3.56
CA LEU A 323 12.69 15.36 -3.06
C LEU A 323 12.50 14.53 -1.78
N PRO A 324 12.14 15.16 -0.64
CA PRO A 324 12.03 14.47 0.64
C PRO A 324 10.98 13.37 0.61
N VAL A 325 11.30 12.19 1.14
CA VAL A 325 10.40 11.01 1.14
C VAL A 325 9.12 11.25 1.92
N LEU A 326 9.07 12.25 2.81
CA LEU A 326 7.85 12.64 3.52
C LEU A 326 6.83 13.38 2.63
N LEU A 327 7.30 14.09 1.60
CA LEU A 327 6.46 14.87 0.69
C LEU A 327 6.30 14.19 -0.67
N PHE A 328 7.33 13.49 -1.14
CA PHE A 328 7.33 12.75 -2.40
C PHE A 328 7.68 11.31 -2.08
N SER A 329 6.70 10.59 -1.53
CA SER A 329 6.93 9.27 -0.94
C SER A 329 7.06 8.19 -2.00
N ASN A 330 8.02 7.29 -1.81
CA ASN A 330 7.94 5.96 -2.42
C ASN A 330 6.85 5.13 -1.74
N GLY A 331 6.47 4.01 -2.38
CA GLY A 331 5.33 3.21 -1.94
C GLY A 331 5.57 2.48 -0.63
N HIS A 332 6.82 2.22 -0.23
CA HIS A 332 7.12 1.64 1.07
C HIS A 332 6.92 2.67 2.20
N VAL A 333 7.51 3.87 2.08
CA VAL A 333 7.38 4.96 3.07
C VAL A 333 5.91 5.37 3.23
N ALA A 334 5.19 5.48 2.11
CA ALA A 334 3.77 5.76 2.13
C ALA A 334 2.99 4.57 2.70
N PHE A 335 2.96 3.43 2.02
CA PHE A 335 1.90 2.47 2.27
C PHE A 335 2.23 1.41 3.32
N VAL A 336 3.51 1.06 3.51
CA VAL A 336 3.94 0.08 4.52
C VAL A 336 4.23 0.78 5.84
N GLN A 337 5.11 1.79 5.82
CA GLN A 337 5.49 2.51 7.05
C GLN A 337 4.40 3.48 7.50
N ARG A 338 3.59 4.01 6.56
CA ARG A 338 2.58 5.03 6.81
C ARG A 338 3.16 6.30 7.44
N THR A 339 4.43 6.60 7.14
CA THR A 339 5.20 7.68 7.77
C THR A 339 4.55 9.04 7.58
N PRO A 340 4.11 9.47 6.37
CA PRO A 340 3.46 10.77 6.21
C PRO A 340 2.22 10.93 7.10
N TRP A 341 1.33 9.93 7.11
CA TRP A 341 0.11 9.96 7.93
C TRP A 341 0.40 9.91 9.43
N LYS A 342 1.38 9.09 9.87
CA LYS A 342 1.82 9.05 11.29
C LYS A 342 2.38 10.39 11.76
N MET A 343 2.96 11.18 10.85
CA MET A 343 3.48 12.52 11.13
C MET A 343 2.47 13.64 10.87
N GLY A 344 1.22 13.32 10.48
CA GLY A 344 0.20 14.32 10.17
C GLY A 344 0.48 15.14 8.90
N VAL A 345 1.30 14.61 7.99
CA VAL A 345 1.66 15.25 6.72
C VAL A 345 0.88 14.62 5.58
N ALA A 346 0.20 15.44 4.80
CA ALA A 346 -0.33 15.04 3.50
C ALA A 346 0.80 15.09 2.45
N PRO A 347 1.16 13.97 1.78
CA PRO A 347 2.16 14.01 0.72
C PRO A 347 1.74 14.94 -0.43
N ILE A 348 2.71 15.34 -1.25
CA ILE A 348 2.48 16.02 -2.54
C ILE A 348 2.24 14.96 -3.61
N ALA A 349 3.09 13.95 -3.65
CA ALA A 349 2.97 12.82 -4.57
C ALA A 349 3.38 11.52 -3.89
N ILE A 350 2.85 10.41 -4.38
CA ILE A 350 3.27 9.07 -4.00
C ILE A 350 3.55 8.27 -5.27
N HIS A 351 4.74 7.68 -5.37
CA HIS A 351 5.11 6.75 -6.44
C HIS A 351 4.95 5.32 -5.91
N THR A 352 4.18 4.45 -6.58
CA THR A 352 3.87 3.08 -6.11
C THR A 352 5.01 2.06 -6.36
N THR A 353 6.20 2.40 -5.84
CA THR A 353 7.37 1.50 -5.77
C THR A 353 7.39 0.67 -4.49
N PHE A 354 8.07 -0.49 -4.52
CA PHE A 354 8.04 -1.49 -3.44
C PHE A 354 6.65 -2.15 -3.28
N GLN A 355 5.93 -2.37 -4.39
CA GLN A 355 4.67 -3.11 -4.43
C GLN A 355 4.84 -4.45 -5.15
N ARG A 356 4.20 -5.49 -4.62
CA ARG A 356 4.16 -6.83 -5.21
C ARG A 356 3.13 -6.89 -6.33
N TYR A 357 3.20 -7.93 -7.17
CA TYR A 357 2.17 -8.27 -8.18
C TYR A 357 1.87 -7.19 -9.22
N HIS A 358 2.87 -6.42 -9.65
CA HIS A 358 2.78 -5.49 -10.79
C HIS A 358 1.53 -4.58 -10.76
N ILE A 359 0.80 -4.47 -11.88
CA ILE A 359 -0.35 -3.58 -12.03
C ILE A 359 -1.48 -3.91 -11.02
N PRO A 360 -1.93 -5.17 -10.86
CA PRO A 360 -2.94 -5.51 -9.85
C PRO A 360 -2.56 -5.09 -8.43
N GLY A 361 -1.30 -5.27 -8.03
CA GLY A 361 -0.84 -4.86 -6.71
C GLY A 361 -0.83 -3.36 -6.50
N LYS A 362 -0.38 -2.60 -7.51
CA LYS A 362 -0.41 -1.12 -7.50
C LYS A 362 -1.85 -0.60 -7.43
N ARG A 363 -2.75 -1.13 -8.25
CA ARG A 363 -4.19 -0.81 -8.21
C ARG A 363 -4.79 -1.12 -6.85
N SER A 364 -4.56 -2.33 -6.34
CA SER A 364 -4.99 -2.77 -5.01
C SER A 364 -4.49 -1.81 -3.93
N ARG A 365 -3.24 -1.35 -4.03
CA ARG A 365 -2.67 -0.44 -3.03
C ARG A 365 -3.30 0.95 -3.09
N LEU A 366 -3.49 1.49 -4.27
CA LEU A 366 -4.16 2.77 -4.45
C LEU A 366 -5.62 2.68 -3.95
N ARG A 367 -6.32 1.57 -4.22
CA ARG A 367 -7.65 1.30 -3.67
C ARG A 367 -7.66 1.26 -2.16
N GLU A 368 -6.73 0.54 -1.52
CA GLU A 368 -6.62 0.48 -0.05
C GLU A 368 -6.56 1.88 0.58
N PHE A 369 -5.89 2.84 -0.05
CA PHE A 369 -5.75 4.19 0.49
C PHE A 369 -6.77 5.20 -0.08
N GLY A 370 -7.76 4.75 -0.87
CA GLY A 370 -8.76 5.62 -1.49
C GLY A 370 -8.20 6.52 -2.60
N LEU A 371 -7.03 6.16 -3.16
CA LEU A 371 -6.29 6.90 -4.19
C LEU A 371 -6.54 6.35 -5.61
N TRP A 372 -7.39 5.34 -5.73
CA TRP A 372 -7.87 4.81 -7.01
C TRP A 372 -9.21 5.47 -7.37
N LEU A 373 -9.16 6.41 -8.31
CA LEU A 373 -10.27 7.28 -8.73
C LEU A 373 -11.09 6.69 -9.89
N MET A 374 -10.83 5.44 -10.24
CA MET A 374 -11.46 4.75 -11.37
C MET A 374 -12.64 3.88 -10.94
N ASP A 375 -12.80 3.57 -9.65
CA ASP A 375 -13.94 2.80 -9.18
C ASP A 375 -15.25 3.60 -9.30
N PRO A 376 -16.34 2.97 -9.78
CA PRO A 376 -17.60 3.68 -9.98
C PRO A 376 -18.38 3.82 -8.65
N PRO A 377 -19.39 4.71 -8.55
CA PRO A 377 -20.11 4.98 -7.30
C PRO A 377 -20.69 3.72 -6.63
N GLU A 378 -21.11 2.72 -7.41
CA GLU A 378 -21.69 1.46 -6.93
C GLU A 378 -20.66 0.62 -6.19
N TYR A 379 -19.37 0.74 -6.52
CA TYR A 379 -18.29 0.11 -5.76
C TYR A 379 -18.34 0.53 -4.28
N TYR A 380 -18.68 1.79 -4.02
CA TYR A 380 -18.82 2.39 -2.70
C TYR A 380 -20.23 2.26 -2.10
N GLY A 381 -21.16 1.63 -2.81
CA GLY A 381 -22.57 1.51 -2.42
C GLY A 381 -23.39 2.79 -2.61
N ALA A 382 -22.89 3.74 -3.42
CA ALA A 382 -23.65 4.89 -3.87
C ALA A 382 -24.50 4.52 -5.12
N PRO A 383 -25.68 5.15 -5.31
CA PRO A 383 -26.50 4.88 -6.47
C PRO A 383 -25.80 5.31 -7.77
N ALA A 384 -26.04 4.54 -8.84
CA ALA A 384 -25.58 4.88 -10.17
C ALA A 384 -26.12 6.25 -10.61
N PRO A 385 -25.33 7.07 -11.33
CA PRO A 385 -25.85 8.27 -11.99
C PRO A 385 -26.99 7.88 -12.95
N ALA A 386 -28.10 8.63 -12.92
CA ALA A 386 -29.20 8.43 -13.85
C ALA A 386 -28.70 8.57 -15.30
N GLY A 387 -28.82 7.51 -16.11
CA GLY A 387 -28.42 7.51 -17.52
C GLY A 387 -27.05 6.90 -17.83
N ALA A 388 -26.35 6.27 -16.87
CA ALA A 388 -25.16 5.48 -17.18
C ALA A 388 -25.52 4.28 -18.08
N LEU A 389 -25.14 4.35 -19.36
CA LEU A 389 -25.26 3.25 -20.32
C LEU A 389 -24.36 2.09 -19.85
N GLY A 390 -24.97 1.09 -19.22
CA GLY A 390 -24.30 -0.07 -18.63
C GLY A 390 -24.50 -0.23 -17.12
N GLY A 391 -25.06 0.79 -16.44
CA GLY A 391 -25.43 0.69 -15.03
C GLY A 391 -26.71 -0.15 -14.88
N ALA A 392 -26.64 -1.22 -14.09
CA ALA A 392 -27.80 -2.03 -13.72
C ALA A 392 -28.97 -1.13 -13.26
N GLY A 393 -29.93 -0.91 -14.15
CA GLY A 393 -31.08 -0.06 -13.91
C GLY A 393 -31.89 -0.56 -12.72
N ALA A 394 -32.38 0.36 -11.88
CA ALA A 394 -33.51 0.22 -10.96
C ALA A 394 -33.64 -1.09 -10.11
N GLY A 395 -32.61 -1.92 -10.03
CA GLY A 395 -32.65 -3.28 -9.50
C GLY A 395 -31.30 -3.83 -9.04
N ALA A 396 -30.24 -3.00 -9.01
CA ALA A 396 -29.00 -3.36 -8.34
C ALA A 396 -29.26 -3.56 -6.84
N GLN A 397 -28.99 -4.76 -6.33
CA GLN A 397 -29.14 -5.05 -4.90
C GLN A 397 -28.23 -4.12 -4.09
N PRO A 398 -28.70 -3.58 -2.95
CA PRO A 398 -27.89 -2.71 -2.11
C PRO A 398 -26.65 -3.48 -1.62
N LEU A 399 -25.49 -2.80 -1.62
CA LEU A 399 -24.22 -3.40 -1.19
C LEU A 399 -24.33 -3.93 0.24
N GLN A 400 -24.25 -5.25 0.39
CA GLN A 400 -24.18 -5.94 1.67
C GLN A 400 -22.75 -6.39 1.96
N LEU A 401 -22.28 -6.12 3.16
CA LEU A 401 -20.90 -6.29 3.58
C LEU A 401 -20.79 -7.21 4.80
N LEU A 402 -19.73 -7.99 4.84
CA LEU A 402 -19.26 -8.73 6.01
C LEU A 402 -17.85 -8.23 6.33
N ALA A 403 -17.65 -7.67 7.51
CA ALA A 403 -16.34 -7.29 8.02
C ALA A 403 -15.88 -8.26 9.11
N TYR A 404 -14.57 -8.36 9.31
CA TYR A 404 -14.00 -9.15 10.40
C TYR A 404 -13.00 -8.31 11.20
N GLU A 405 -13.33 -8.07 12.47
CA GLU A 405 -12.42 -7.48 13.45
C GLU A 405 -11.58 -8.59 14.11
N LEU A 406 -10.32 -8.71 13.67
CA LEU A 406 -9.33 -9.67 14.18
C LEU A 406 -8.30 -8.98 15.07
N ASP A 407 -8.01 -9.55 16.23
CA ASP A 407 -6.88 -9.13 17.08
C ASP A 407 -5.76 -10.19 17.04
N VAL A 408 -4.99 -10.11 15.95
CA VAL A 408 -3.86 -11.00 15.66
C VAL A 408 -2.72 -10.77 16.64
N ALA A 409 -2.52 -9.52 17.09
CA ALA A 409 -1.47 -9.16 18.01
C ALA A 409 -1.68 -9.82 19.39
N ALA A 410 -2.90 -9.78 19.93
CA ALA A 410 -3.22 -10.47 21.17
C ALA A 410 -3.07 -11.99 21.04
N PHE A 411 -3.47 -12.56 19.90
CA PHE A 411 -3.29 -13.98 19.61
C PHE A 411 -1.81 -14.40 19.63
N VAL A 412 -0.95 -13.68 18.90
CA VAL A 412 0.50 -13.96 18.86
C VAL A 412 1.14 -13.75 20.23
N ALA A 413 0.75 -12.70 20.97
CA ALA A 413 1.26 -12.44 22.31
C ALA A 413 0.89 -13.56 23.31
N GLU A 414 -0.30 -14.14 23.22
CA GLU A 414 -0.69 -15.29 24.04
C GLU A 414 0.11 -16.54 23.67
N ALA A 415 0.30 -16.81 22.38
CA ALA A 415 1.13 -17.91 21.93
C ALA A 415 2.59 -17.77 22.38
N GLU A 416 3.15 -16.54 22.35
CA GLU A 416 4.47 -16.23 22.88
C GLU A 416 4.56 -16.51 24.37
N ARG A 417 3.65 -15.99 25.19
CA ARG A 417 3.65 -16.25 26.65
C ARG A 417 3.64 -17.75 26.98
N ARG A 418 2.88 -18.53 26.20
CA ARG A 418 2.74 -19.97 26.41
C ARG A 418 3.96 -20.77 25.95
N ARG A 419 4.55 -20.40 24.81
CA ARG A 419 5.66 -21.17 24.18
C ARG A 419 7.04 -20.72 24.65
N TYR A 420 7.20 -19.45 25.02
CA TYR A 420 8.46 -18.81 25.41
C TYR A 420 8.34 -18.18 26.82
N PRO A 421 8.09 -18.97 27.88
CA PRO A 421 7.94 -18.43 29.22
C PRO A 421 9.24 -17.76 29.69
N GLY A 422 9.19 -16.44 29.92
CA GLY A 422 10.35 -15.64 30.33
C GLY A 422 11.33 -15.29 29.21
N ALA A 423 10.97 -15.56 27.95
CA ALA A 423 11.73 -15.18 26.76
C ALA A 423 10.81 -14.52 25.72
N ARG A 424 11.37 -14.10 24.59
CA ARG A 424 10.60 -13.62 23.44
C ARG A 424 10.66 -14.64 22.30
N MET A 425 9.58 -14.72 21.52
CA MET A 425 9.50 -15.52 20.31
C MET A 425 10.25 -14.79 19.17
N PRO A 426 11.03 -15.50 18.34
CA PRO A 426 11.67 -14.94 17.15
C PRO A 426 10.68 -14.19 16.25
N LEU A 427 11.09 -13.07 15.65
CA LEU A 427 10.20 -12.23 14.82
C LEU A 427 9.62 -12.98 13.63
N PHE A 428 10.43 -13.79 12.95
CA PHE A 428 9.92 -14.61 11.85
C PHE A 428 8.89 -15.63 12.33
N GLU A 429 9.08 -16.26 13.50
CA GLU A 429 8.08 -17.21 14.03
C GLU A 429 6.77 -16.49 14.41
N LYS A 430 6.85 -15.28 15.00
CA LYS A 430 5.68 -14.42 15.21
C LYS A 430 4.95 -14.13 13.91
N ASN A 431 5.70 -13.77 12.87
CA ASN A 431 5.15 -13.49 11.55
C ASN A 431 4.49 -14.74 10.96
N TRP A 432 5.18 -15.87 10.94
CA TRP A 432 4.66 -17.13 10.41
C TRP A 432 3.37 -17.58 11.12
N LEU A 433 3.34 -17.47 12.46
CA LEU A 433 2.18 -17.82 13.26
C LEU A 433 1.01 -16.85 13.02
N GLY A 434 1.28 -15.54 13.00
CA GLY A 434 0.28 -14.51 12.74
C GLY A 434 -0.32 -14.63 11.33
N MET A 435 0.50 -14.86 10.31
CA MET A 435 0.04 -15.06 8.93
C MET A 435 -0.79 -16.34 8.79
N SER A 436 -0.38 -17.45 9.44
CA SER A 436 -1.17 -18.69 9.45
C SER A 436 -2.55 -18.51 10.10
N PHE A 437 -2.62 -17.75 11.20
CA PHE A 437 -3.88 -17.38 11.84
C PHE A 437 -4.78 -16.54 10.93
N GLN A 438 -4.20 -15.51 10.29
CA GLN A 438 -4.91 -14.62 9.39
C GLN A 438 -5.42 -15.34 8.13
N LEU A 439 -4.67 -16.30 7.59
CA LEU A 439 -5.13 -17.16 6.50
C LEU A 439 -6.34 -18.00 6.91
N ALA A 440 -6.31 -18.63 8.09
CA ALA A 440 -7.43 -19.41 8.60
C ALA A 440 -8.69 -18.55 8.81
N ALA A 441 -8.51 -17.35 9.35
CA ALA A 441 -9.58 -16.38 9.52
C ALA A 441 -10.13 -15.85 8.18
N LEU A 442 -9.26 -15.60 7.20
CA LEU A 442 -9.65 -15.17 5.86
C LEU A 442 -10.48 -16.25 5.15
N ARG A 443 -10.08 -17.52 5.24
CA ARG A 443 -10.83 -18.67 4.70
C ARG A 443 -12.26 -18.71 5.24
N ASP A 444 -12.41 -18.63 6.56
CA ASP A 444 -13.73 -18.63 7.21
C ASP A 444 -14.57 -17.42 6.80
N ALA A 445 -13.97 -16.23 6.81
CA ALA A 445 -14.68 -15.01 6.48
C ALA A 445 -15.13 -14.97 5.02
N LEU A 446 -14.30 -15.48 4.10
CA LEU A 446 -14.65 -15.60 2.69
C LEU A 446 -15.79 -16.60 2.48
N ALA A 447 -15.72 -17.77 3.12
CA ALA A 447 -16.79 -18.76 3.05
C ALA A 447 -18.10 -18.22 3.67
N ALA A 448 -18.04 -17.60 4.85
CA ALA A 448 -19.20 -16.98 5.48
C ALA A 448 -19.79 -15.84 4.64
N ALA A 449 -18.95 -15.01 4.01
CA ALA A 449 -19.41 -13.96 3.10
C ALA A 449 -20.18 -14.53 1.91
N ARG A 450 -19.66 -15.60 1.28
CA ARG A 450 -20.34 -16.31 0.18
C ARG A 450 -21.66 -16.95 0.64
N MET A 451 -21.67 -17.63 1.79
CA MET A 451 -22.86 -18.22 2.40
C MET A 451 -23.97 -17.20 2.66
N LEU A 452 -23.60 -15.95 3.00
CA LEU A 452 -24.53 -14.88 3.31
C LEU A 452 -24.86 -13.98 2.11
N GLY A 453 -24.25 -14.21 0.94
CA GLY A 453 -24.39 -13.33 -0.22
C GLY A 453 -23.84 -11.92 0.01
N ARG A 454 -22.74 -11.79 0.77
CA ARG A 454 -22.13 -10.50 1.15
C ARG A 454 -20.75 -10.33 0.53
N THR A 455 -20.37 -9.09 0.28
CA THR A 455 -19.00 -8.70 -0.08
C THR A 455 -18.13 -8.69 1.17
N LEU A 456 -16.98 -9.35 1.15
CA LEU A 456 -16.06 -9.40 2.29
C LEU A 456 -15.23 -8.12 2.38
N ILE A 457 -15.29 -7.41 3.50
CA ILE A 457 -14.24 -6.47 3.89
C ILE A 457 -13.14 -7.29 4.53
N VAL A 458 -12.02 -7.43 3.83
CA VAL A 458 -10.87 -8.19 4.34
C VAL A 458 -10.36 -7.54 5.63
N PRO A 459 -10.03 -8.35 6.66
CA PRO A 459 -9.50 -7.82 7.91
C PRO A 459 -8.15 -7.11 7.67
N PRO A 460 -7.77 -6.11 8.51
CA PRO A 460 -6.42 -5.59 8.51
C PRO A 460 -5.40 -6.71 8.69
N VAL A 461 -4.34 -6.71 7.89
CA VAL A 461 -3.23 -7.68 8.01
C VAL A 461 -2.17 -7.10 8.93
N TRP A 462 -1.66 -7.91 9.85
CA TRP A 462 -0.59 -7.57 10.78
C TRP A 462 0.62 -8.47 10.55
N CYS A 463 1.79 -7.87 10.46
CA CYS A 463 3.06 -8.58 10.25
C CYS A 463 4.09 -8.23 11.32
N TRP A 464 5.01 -9.17 11.53
CA TRP A 464 6.22 -9.02 12.36
C TRP A 464 7.50 -9.08 11.52
N CYS A 465 7.36 -9.35 10.22
CA CYS A 465 8.44 -9.41 9.26
C CYS A 465 8.02 -8.67 7.99
N ASP A 466 8.83 -7.73 7.53
CA ASP A 466 8.69 -7.11 6.22
C ASP A 466 8.87 -8.10 5.08
N TYR A 467 8.55 -7.66 3.88
CA TYR A 467 8.88 -8.38 2.65
C TYR A 467 9.92 -7.60 1.85
N ASP A 468 11.05 -8.24 1.51
CA ASP A 468 12.04 -7.74 0.56
C ASP A 468 12.38 -8.86 -0.42
N GLU A 469 12.59 -8.56 -1.69
CA GLU A 469 13.03 -9.56 -2.65
C GLU A 469 14.39 -10.16 -2.24
N HIS A 470 15.23 -9.38 -1.55
CA HIS A 470 16.54 -9.81 -1.10
C HIS A 470 16.52 -10.52 0.28
N PRO A 471 17.18 -11.68 0.43
CA PRO A 471 17.16 -12.47 1.68
C PRO A 471 17.82 -11.78 2.89
N HIS A 472 18.48 -10.63 2.71
CA HIS A 472 18.94 -9.80 3.83
C HIS A 472 17.80 -9.38 4.78
N ILE A 473 16.54 -9.43 4.34
CA ILE A 473 15.39 -9.26 5.23
C ILE A 473 15.42 -10.23 6.43
N LEU A 474 16.00 -11.42 6.27
CA LEU A 474 16.12 -12.44 7.33
C LEU A 474 17.21 -12.12 8.36
N TYR A 475 17.92 -11.00 8.28
CA TYR A 475 18.76 -10.54 9.39
C TYR A 475 17.92 -10.05 10.57
N ARG A 476 16.86 -9.28 10.30
CA ARG A 476 16.07 -8.56 11.33
C ARG A 476 14.57 -8.54 11.08
N CYS A 477 14.09 -9.18 10.03
CA CYS A 477 12.69 -9.11 9.61
C CYS A 477 12.24 -7.68 9.24
N ARG A 478 13.19 -6.82 8.85
CA ARG A 478 12.94 -5.44 8.40
C ARG A 478 13.88 -5.08 7.25
N ILE A 479 13.37 -4.35 6.26
CA ILE A 479 14.25 -3.76 5.24
C ILE A 479 15.17 -2.75 5.94
N LYS A 480 16.46 -2.82 5.64
CA LYS A 480 17.47 -1.93 6.22
C LYS A 480 17.14 -0.46 5.91
N GLY A 481 17.15 0.39 6.94
CA GLY A 481 16.88 1.83 6.80
C GLY A 481 15.40 2.19 6.74
N THR A 482 14.53 1.40 7.35
CA THR A 482 13.11 1.70 7.48
C THR A 482 12.77 2.24 8.88
N ASP A 483 11.83 3.19 8.95
CA ASP A 483 11.45 3.90 10.18
C ASP A 483 10.14 3.37 10.81
N TYR A 484 9.96 2.05 10.88
CA TYR A 484 8.80 1.45 11.53
C TYR A 484 9.17 0.42 12.60
N GLY A 485 8.24 0.20 13.52
CA GLY A 485 8.31 -0.84 14.57
C GLY A 485 7.39 -2.01 14.25
N VAL A 486 7.73 -3.19 14.78
CA VAL A 486 6.89 -4.40 14.66
C VAL A 486 6.03 -4.59 15.92
N PRO A 487 4.80 -5.13 15.78
CA PRO A 487 4.11 -5.41 14.53
C PRO A 487 3.66 -4.13 13.81
N PHE A 488 3.42 -4.25 12.51
CA PHE A 488 2.86 -3.18 11.69
C PHE A 488 1.66 -3.69 10.88
N GLU A 489 0.76 -2.78 10.50
CA GLU A 489 -0.32 -3.09 9.58
C GLU A 489 0.28 -3.27 8.19
N ALA A 490 0.34 -4.51 7.76
CA ALA A 490 0.90 -4.89 6.48
C ALA A 490 -0.16 -4.82 5.38
N PRO A 491 0.27 -4.69 4.13
CA PRO A 491 -0.66 -4.68 3.02
C PRO A 491 -1.22 -6.08 2.75
N LEU A 492 -2.42 -6.15 2.16
CA LEU A 492 -3.08 -7.42 1.84
C LEU A 492 -2.23 -8.33 0.95
N ASP A 493 -1.42 -7.73 0.08
CA ASP A 493 -0.53 -8.45 -0.83
C ASP A 493 0.61 -9.20 -0.13
N TYR A 494 0.81 -9.05 1.19
CA TYR A 494 1.72 -9.89 1.98
C TYR A 494 1.07 -11.22 2.36
N LEU A 495 -0.27 -11.27 2.44
CA LEU A 495 -1.02 -12.46 2.85
C LEU A 495 -1.51 -13.28 1.65
N ILE A 496 -1.98 -12.62 0.60
CA ILE A 496 -2.61 -13.26 -0.56
C ILE A 496 -2.29 -12.49 -1.85
N PRO A 497 -2.04 -13.17 -2.98
CA PRO A 497 -1.94 -12.50 -4.28
C PRO A 497 -3.24 -11.78 -4.64
N VAL A 498 -3.24 -10.45 -4.57
CA VAL A 498 -4.42 -9.64 -4.87
C VAL A 498 -4.88 -9.79 -6.32
N ALA A 499 -3.96 -10.12 -7.24
CA ALA A 499 -4.29 -10.46 -8.62
C ALA A 499 -5.21 -11.69 -8.72
N GLN A 500 -5.06 -12.68 -7.83
CA GLN A 500 -5.90 -13.87 -7.83
C GLN A 500 -7.31 -13.57 -7.31
N LEU A 501 -7.44 -12.69 -6.30
CA LEU A 501 -8.75 -12.23 -5.84
C LEU A 501 -9.55 -11.60 -6.99
N ASP A 502 -8.89 -10.76 -7.80
CA ASP A 502 -9.48 -10.12 -8.96
C ASP A 502 -9.80 -11.15 -10.07
N ALA A 503 -8.86 -12.05 -10.40
CA ALA A 503 -9.02 -13.05 -11.46
C ALA A 503 -10.16 -14.03 -11.21
N TYR A 504 -10.36 -14.44 -9.95
CA TYR A 504 -11.44 -15.34 -9.53
C TYR A 504 -12.75 -14.60 -9.21
N GLY A 505 -12.83 -13.29 -9.45
CA GLY A 505 -14.04 -12.50 -9.23
C GLY A 505 -14.50 -12.49 -7.78
N VAL A 506 -13.57 -12.54 -6.82
CA VAL A 506 -13.90 -12.51 -5.40
C VAL A 506 -14.54 -11.16 -5.06
N ALA A 507 -15.74 -11.19 -4.46
CA ALA A 507 -16.39 -9.98 -3.99
C ALA A 507 -15.74 -9.52 -2.67
N TYR A 508 -14.74 -8.62 -2.77
CA TYR A 508 -14.05 -8.08 -1.60
C TYR A 508 -13.89 -6.55 -1.60
N ARG A 509 -13.55 -6.00 -0.43
CA ARG A 509 -13.10 -4.63 -0.20
C ARG A 509 -11.91 -4.64 0.76
N HIS A 510 -11.04 -3.63 0.66
CA HIS A 510 -9.92 -3.44 1.58
C HIS A 510 -10.38 -3.11 3.00
N SER A 511 -9.54 -3.39 4.00
CA SER A 511 -9.82 -3.18 5.43
C SER A 511 -10.26 -1.75 5.77
N SER A 512 -9.70 -0.77 5.08
CA SER A 512 -9.97 0.66 5.23
C SER A 512 -11.24 1.14 4.51
N PHE A 513 -11.94 0.29 3.75
CA PHE A 513 -13.02 0.70 2.84
C PHE A 513 -14.08 1.59 3.50
N LEU A 514 -14.57 1.21 4.69
CA LEU A 514 -15.59 1.98 5.41
C LEU A 514 -15.10 3.35 5.93
N GLN A 515 -13.80 3.64 5.81
CA GLN A 515 -13.19 4.91 6.19
C GLN A 515 -13.10 5.87 4.99
N HIS A 516 -13.30 5.37 3.77
CA HIS A 516 -13.20 6.20 2.57
C HIS A 516 -14.35 7.21 2.51
N PRO A 517 -14.08 8.46 2.13
CA PRO A 517 -15.11 9.50 2.05
C PRO A 517 -16.18 9.20 0.99
N GLN A 518 -15.86 8.40 -0.04
CA GLN A 518 -16.79 7.96 -1.08
C GLN A 518 -17.90 7.04 -0.54
N VAL A 519 -17.71 6.39 0.61
CA VAL A 519 -18.70 5.47 1.17
C VAL A 519 -19.84 6.26 1.86
N PRO A 520 -21.10 6.10 1.42
CA PRO A 520 -22.23 6.81 2.01
C PRO A 520 -22.36 6.57 3.51
N ALA A 521 -22.74 7.61 4.26
CA ALA A 521 -22.97 7.52 5.70
C ALA A 521 -24.06 6.49 6.05
N SER A 522 -25.07 6.33 5.19
CA SER A 522 -26.12 5.31 5.33
C SER A 522 -25.56 3.89 5.36
N LEU A 523 -24.60 3.57 4.48
CA LEU A 523 -23.90 2.30 4.48
C LEU A 523 -22.99 2.17 5.70
N ARG A 524 -22.20 3.21 6.00
CA ARG A 524 -21.26 3.21 7.14
C ARG A 524 -21.93 3.03 8.50
N HIS A 525 -23.14 3.54 8.69
CA HIS A 525 -23.84 3.50 9.98
C HIS A 525 -24.79 2.28 10.12
N SER A 526 -25.13 1.61 9.03
CA SER A 526 -25.96 0.39 9.06
C SER A 526 -25.14 -0.83 9.45
N ARG A 527 -24.84 -0.96 10.76
CA ARG A 527 -23.97 -2.02 11.31
C ARG A 527 -24.67 -2.90 12.34
N ALA A 528 -24.38 -4.20 12.29
CA ALA A 528 -24.67 -5.14 13.37
C ALA A 528 -23.43 -5.94 13.77
N ALA A 529 -23.26 -6.15 15.07
CA ALA A 529 -22.16 -6.95 15.61
C ALA A 529 -22.51 -8.45 15.56
N VAL A 530 -21.53 -9.28 15.28
CA VAL A 530 -21.65 -10.74 15.29
C VAL A 530 -20.51 -11.31 16.12
N ASP A 531 -20.79 -11.62 17.39
CA ASP A 531 -19.78 -12.10 18.32
C ASP A 531 -19.58 -13.62 18.16
N ILE A 532 -18.32 -14.04 18.03
CA ILE A 532 -17.93 -15.45 17.89
C ILE A 532 -17.61 -16.01 19.27
N SER A 533 -18.49 -16.87 19.77
CA SER A 533 -18.30 -17.64 21.01
C SER A 533 -17.37 -18.84 20.78
N PRO A 534 -16.50 -19.19 21.74
CA PRO A 534 -15.67 -20.39 21.65
C PRO A 534 -16.48 -21.70 21.70
N SER A 535 -17.73 -21.66 22.19
CA SER A 535 -18.59 -22.83 22.31
C SER A 535 -20.04 -22.53 21.91
N ARG A 536 -20.75 -23.58 21.49
CA ARG A 536 -22.16 -23.52 21.11
C ARG A 536 -23.03 -23.15 22.33
N PRO A 537 -23.83 -22.07 22.27
CA PRO A 537 -24.81 -21.76 23.31
C PRO A 537 -25.87 -22.86 23.45
N ALA A 538 -26.45 -23.00 24.66
CA ALA A 538 -27.57 -23.90 24.89
C ALA A 538 -28.79 -23.50 24.03
N ASN A 539 -29.60 -24.49 23.61
CA ASN A 539 -30.86 -24.23 22.93
C ASN A 539 -31.97 -23.84 23.95
N PRO A 540 -32.90 -22.93 23.61
CA PRO A 540 -32.92 -22.10 22.40
C PRO A 540 -31.75 -21.11 22.41
N PHE A 541 -31.18 -20.82 21.23
CA PHE A 541 -30.11 -19.83 21.13
C PHE A 541 -30.56 -18.51 21.78
N PRO A 542 -29.68 -17.84 22.55
CA PRO A 542 -30.06 -16.60 23.22
C PRO A 542 -30.64 -15.64 22.19
N ALA A 543 -31.86 -15.17 22.43
CA ALA A 543 -32.40 -14.06 21.66
C ALA A 543 -31.38 -12.92 21.74
N PRO A 544 -31.09 -12.23 20.62
CA PRO A 544 -30.11 -11.16 20.63
C PRO A 544 -30.48 -10.20 21.76
N ALA A 545 -29.58 -10.07 22.74
CA ALA A 545 -29.86 -9.24 23.90
C ALA A 545 -30.18 -7.85 23.35
N VAL A 546 -31.33 -7.28 23.76
CA VAL A 546 -31.70 -5.90 23.44
C VAL A 546 -30.82 -4.97 24.29
N THR A 547 -29.51 -5.09 24.14
CA THR A 547 -28.54 -4.07 24.50
C THR A 547 -28.44 -3.18 23.28
N ILE A 548 -28.95 -1.96 23.38
CA ILE A 548 -28.79 -0.82 22.46
C ILE A 548 -27.70 -1.13 21.39
N GLY A 549 -28.11 -1.71 20.25
CA GLY A 549 -27.20 -2.27 19.24
C GLY A 549 -27.67 -3.64 18.72
N HIS A 550 -27.95 -3.73 17.42
CA HIS A 550 -28.30 -4.98 16.75
C HIS A 550 -27.10 -5.96 16.77
N GLY A 551 -27.11 -6.97 17.64
CA GLY A 551 -26.03 -7.96 17.75
C GLY A 551 -26.53 -9.40 17.58
N ALA A 552 -25.69 -10.31 17.11
CA ALA A 552 -25.96 -11.75 17.06
C ALA A 552 -24.75 -12.54 17.57
N THR A 553 -24.96 -13.80 17.98
CA THR A 553 -23.87 -14.67 18.45
C THR A 553 -23.76 -15.91 17.58
N VAL A 554 -22.57 -16.16 17.07
CA VAL A 554 -22.17 -17.41 16.39
C VAL A 554 -21.19 -18.17 17.28
N TRP A 555 -20.80 -19.37 16.90
CA TRP A 555 -19.86 -20.18 17.69
C TRP A 555 -18.91 -20.98 16.83
N ALA A 556 -17.83 -21.46 17.46
CA ALA A 556 -16.87 -22.36 16.84
C ALA A 556 -17.54 -23.64 16.31
N GLY A 557 -17.40 -23.92 15.01
CA GLY A 557 -17.99 -25.05 14.32
C GLY A 557 -19.43 -24.83 13.83
N ILE A 558 -19.90 -23.58 13.76
CA ILE A 558 -21.24 -23.27 13.24
C ILE A 558 -21.38 -23.67 11.77
N GLN A 559 -22.49 -24.34 11.43
CA GLN A 559 -22.79 -24.79 10.07
C GLN A 559 -23.76 -23.80 9.39
N LEU A 560 -23.76 -23.77 8.05
CA LEU A 560 -24.61 -22.88 7.24
C LEU A 560 -26.08 -22.77 7.72
N PRO A 561 -26.83 -23.88 8.00
CA PRO A 561 -28.23 -23.75 8.41
C PRO A 561 -28.43 -23.04 9.75
N ASP A 562 -27.47 -23.18 10.68
CA ASP A 562 -27.49 -22.48 11.96
C ASP A 562 -27.02 -21.04 11.79
N LEU A 563 -26.01 -20.79 10.95
CA LEU A 563 -25.51 -19.45 10.63
C LEU A 563 -26.63 -18.56 10.06
N LEU A 564 -27.37 -19.04 9.06
CA LEU A 564 -28.50 -18.30 8.47
C LEU A 564 -29.59 -18.01 9.52
N ARG A 565 -29.87 -18.97 10.40
CA ARG A 565 -30.91 -18.85 11.42
C ARG A 565 -30.57 -17.79 12.48
N VAL A 566 -29.33 -17.80 12.98
CA VAL A 566 -28.92 -16.89 14.06
C VAL A 566 -28.69 -15.46 13.56
N LEU A 567 -28.38 -15.28 12.27
CA LEU A 567 -28.17 -13.97 11.67
C LEU A 567 -29.46 -13.36 11.09
N GLN A 568 -30.55 -14.10 10.99
CA GLN A 568 -31.85 -13.60 10.50
C GLN A 568 -32.29 -12.28 11.19
N PRO A 569 -32.16 -12.11 12.52
CA PRO A 569 -32.59 -10.86 13.18
C PRO A 569 -31.77 -9.62 12.80
N VAL A 570 -30.55 -9.81 12.28
CA VAL A 570 -29.61 -8.73 11.92
C VAL A 570 -29.35 -8.65 10.41
N GLN A 571 -30.01 -9.48 9.60
CA GLN A 571 -29.77 -9.59 8.17
C GLN A 571 -30.03 -8.30 7.38
N SER A 572 -30.86 -7.39 7.92
CA SER A 572 -31.18 -6.11 7.29
C SER A 572 -30.04 -5.08 7.43
N SER A 573 -29.09 -5.29 8.34
CA SER A 573 -27.92 -4.44 8.47
C SER A 573 -27.04 -4.60 7.23
N ALA A 574 -26.67 -3.46 6.65
CA ALA A 574 -25.84 -3.45 5.45
C ALA A 574 -24.43 -3.97 5.72
N VAL A 575 -23.92 -3.78 6.95
CA VAL A 575 -22.63 -4.30 7.40
C VAL A 575 -22.84 -5.23 8.60
N LEU A 576 -22.45 -6.49 8.46
CA LEU A 576 -22.25 -7.40 9.59
C LEU A 576 -20.77 -7.39 9.99
N VAL A 577 -20.48 -7.28 11.29
CA VAL A 577 -19.11 -7.21 11.80
C VAL A 577 -18.84 -8.41 12.68
N LEU A 578 -18.11 -9.40 12.16
CA LEU A 578 -17.61 -10.54 12.93
C LEU A 578 -16.58 -10.05 13.95
N ARG A 579 -16.72 -10.51 15.20
CA ARG A 579 -15.84 -10.17 16.32
C ARG A 579 -15.44 -11.41 17.08
N GLY A 580 -14.15 -11.54 17.40
CA GLY A 580 -13.66 -12.63 18.25
C GLY A 580 -12.33 -13.20 17.78
N HIS A 581 -11.69 -13.97 18.66
CA HIS A 581 -10.35 -14.51 18.47
C HIS A 581 -10.41 -16.03 18.17
N VAL A 582 -11.39 -16.46 17.38
CA VAL A 582 -11.64 -17.89 17.11
C VAL A 582 -11.49 -18.16 15.60
N PRO A 583 -10.26 -18.43 15.13
CA PRO A 583 -10.05 -18.93 13.77
C PRO A 583 -10.63 -20.34 13.67
N GLY A 584 -11.10 -20.73 12.48
CA GLY A 584 -11.84 -21.97 12.33
C GLY A 584 -13.20 -21.93 13.03
N PHE A 585 -13.87 -20.77 13.10
CA PHE A 585 -15.22 -20.72 13.67
C PHE A 585 -16.25 -21.38 12.75
N LEU A 586 -15.99 -21.42 11.45
CA LEU A 586 -16.92 -21.97 10.48
C LEU A 586 -16.78 -23.50 10.40
N GLY A 587 -17.88 -24.18 10.68
CA GLY A 587 -17.99 -25.64 10.61
C GLY A 587 -18.19 -26.20 9.21
N GLY A 588 -18.65 -25.39 8.26
CA GLY A 588 -18.93 -25.80 6.89
C GLY A 588 -20.38 -25.57 6.44
N TYR A 589 -20.73 -26.20 5.32
CA TYR A 589 -22.02 -26.01 4.64
C TYR A 589 -23.13 -26.96 5.14
N GLY A 590 -22.87 -27.71 6.22
CA GLY A 590 -23.78 -28.72 6.77
C GLY A 590 -23.79 -30.03 5.98
N PRO A 591 -24.62 -31.02 6.40
CA PRO A 591 -24.57 -32.39 5.90
C PRO A 591 -24.82 -32.56 4.39
N GLN A 592 -25.51 -31.61 3.76
CA GLN A 592 -25.83 -31.64 2.33
C GLN A 592 -24.91 -30.75 1.48
N GLY A 593 -24.02 -29.97 2.12
CA GLY A 593 -23.23 -28.95 1.45
C GLY A 593 -21.80 -29.37 1.06
N GLY A 594 -21.56 -30.67 0.87
CA GLY A 594 -20.22 -31.19 0.59
C GLY A 594 -19.62 -30.67 -0.72
N ALA A 595 -20.46 -30.42 -1.73
CA ALA A 595 -20.01 -29.88 -3.02
C ALA A 595 -19.59 -28.41 -2.89
N GLU A 596 -20.36 -27.60 -2.17
CA GLU A 596 -20.06 -26.20 -1.90
C GLU A 596 -18.81 -26.05 -1.02
N ALA A 597 -18.63 -26.96 -0.06
CA ALA A 597 -17.41 -27.03 0.73
C ALA A 597 -16.18 -27.30 -0.15
N ALA A 598 -16.23 -28.31 -1.02
CA ALA A 598 -15.14 -28.64 -1.93
C ALA A 598 -14.81 -27.50 -2.91
N GLN A 599 -15.83 -26.84 -3.48
CA GLN A 599 -15.63 -25.68 -4.36
C GLN A 599 -14.98 -24.50 -3.62
N MET A 600 -15.33 -24.29 -2.36
CA MET A 600 -14.73 -23.25 -1.53
C MET A 600 -13.26 -23.57 -1.20
N ASP A 601 -12.96 -24.84 -0.91
CA ASP A 601 -11.59 -25.29 -0.66
C ASP A 601 -10.71 -25.18 -1.91
N GLU A 602 -11.24 -25.56 -3.08
CA GLU A 602 -10.58 -25.39 -4.38
C GLU A 602 -10.31 -23.92 -4.67
N LEU A 603 -11.32 -23.04 -4.54
CA LEU A 603 -11.14 -21.61 -4.68
C LEU A 603 -10.07 -21.08 -3.73
N PHE A 604 -10.08 -21.47 -2.45
CA PHE A 604 -9.11 -20.99 -1.48
C PHE A 604 -7.68 -21.45 -1.82
N ALA A 605 -7.51 -22.68 -2.29
CA ALA A 605 -6.23 -23.20 -2.75
C ALA A 605 -5.72 -22.43 -3.99
N GLU A 606 -6.59 -22.15 -4.96
CA GLU A 606 -6.28 -21.36 -6.15
C GLU A 606 -5.90 -19.90 -5.83
N LEU A 607 -6.61 -19.29 -4.88
CA LEU A 607 -6.32 -17.94 -4.41
C LEU A 607 -4.93 -17.82 -3.79
N LEU A 608 -4.48 -18.84 -3.06
CA LEU A 608 -3.15 -18.86 -2.47
C LEU A 608 -2.07 -19.31 -3.47
N GLY A 609 -2.42 -20.17 -4.42
CA GLY A 609 -1.49 -20.75 -5.38
C GLY A 609 -0.22 -21.28 -4.71
N ASN A 610 0.94 -20.89 -5.25
CA ASN A 610 2.25 -21.16 -4.64
C ASN A 610 2.71 -20.06 -3.66
N ASP A 611 1.90 -19.03 -3.44
CA ASP A 611 2.27 -17.78 -2.77
C ASP A 611 1.72 -17.65 -1.34
N GLY A 612 1.09 -18.71 -0.81
CA GLY A 612 0.81 -18.89 0.62
C GLY A 612 2.08 -19.14 1.46
N ALA A 613 3.12 -18.33 1.23
CA ALA A 613 4.44 -18.45 1.81
C ALA A 613 5.09 -17.09 2.02
N PHE A 614 5.99 -17.01 2.99
CA PHE A 614 6.93 -15.90 3.08
C PHE A 614 8.13 -16.16 2.17
N CYS A 615 8.53 -15.11 1.45
CA CYS A 615 9.85 -14.72 0.92
C CYS A 615 11.06 -15.65 1.17
N CYS A 616 12.10 -15.68 0.31
CA CYS A 616 12.60 -14.64 -0.64
C CYS A 616 13.24 -15.18 -1.92
N PHE A 617 13.75 -14.31 -2.83
CA PHE A 617 14.49 -14.76 -4.02
C PHE A 617 15.62 -15.71 -3.66
N SER A 618 15.77 -16.75 -4.49
CA SER A 618 16.83 -17.74 -4.39
C SER A 618 18.18 -17.14 -4.82
N TRP A 619 19.29 -17.58 -4.22
CA TRP A 619 20.65 -17.18 -4.65
C TRP A 619 21.14 -17.95 -5.90
N GLY A 620 20.20 -18.51 -6.66
CA GLY A 620 20.46 -19.37 -7.82
C GLY A 620 19.46 -20.53 -7.95
N ASP A 621 19.53 -21.25 -9.07
CA ASP A 621 18.59 -22.32 -9.43
C ASP A 621 18.60 -23.51 -8.46
N SER A 622 19.70 -23.70 -7.70
CA SER A 622 19.80 -24.77 -6.71
C SER A 622 18.91 -24.58 -5.47
N ASP A 623 18.34 -23.38 -5.30
CA ASP A 623 17.79 -22.92 -4.02
C ASP A 623 16.29 -22.61 -4.11
N GLN A 624 15.70 -22.63 -5.31
CA GLN A 624 14.27 -22.33 -5.58
C GLN A 624 13.27 -23.23 -4.82
N GLN A 625 13.71 -24.36 -4.26
CA GLN A 625 12.87 -25.24 -3.45
C GLN A 625 12.89 -24.88 -1.95
N TYR A 626 13.83 -24.04 -1.50
CA TYR A 626 14.06 -23.68 -0.11
C TYR A 626 13.84 -22.19 0.19
N ASP A 627 13.51 -21.44 -0.85
CA ASP A 627 13.38 -19.99 -0.85
C ASP A 627 11.97 -19.54 -0.40
N ARG A 628 11.02 -20.48 -0.27
CA ARG A 628 9.64 -20.24 0.19
C ARG A 628 9.36 -20.91 1.54
N LEU A 629 9.11 -20.09 2.56
CA LEU A 629 8.70 -20.54 3.89
C LEU A 629 7.17 -20.54 3.99
N ARG A 630 6.54 -21.68 3.64
CA ARG A 630 5.08 -21.84 3.59
C ARG A 630 4.41 -21.61 4.94
N TYR A 631 3.33 -20.85 4.96
CA TYR A 631 2.46 -20.72 6.13
C TYR A 631 1.66 -22.00 6.34
N ALA A 632 1.16 -22.22 7.57
CA ALA A 632 0.26 -23.34 7.82
C ALA A 632 -1.14 -23.02 7.24
N TRP A 633 -1.67 -23.93 6.44
CA TRP A 633 -2.99 -23.79 5.85
C TRP A 633 -4.08 -24.24 6.83
N PRO A 634 -5.28 -23.62 6.80
CA PRO A 634 -6.43 -24.15 7.53
C PRO A 634 -6.84 -25.52 6.98
N ALA A 635 -7.48 -26.33 7.82
CA ALA A 635 -8.11 -27.57 7.36
C ALA A 635 -9.22 -27.27 6.33
N PRO A 636 -9.38 -28.11 5.29
CA PRO A 636 -10.47 -27.97 4.33
C PRO A 636 -11.85 -27.95 4.99
N LEU A 637 -12.79 -27.15 4.45
CA LEU A 637 -14.19 -27.13 4.88
C LEU A 637 -14.94 -28.43 4.53
N ALA A 638 -14.45 -29.18 3.54
CA ALA A 638 -15.00 -30.48 3.18
C ALA A 638 -14.64 -31.58 4.20
N GLU A 639 -13.65 -31.35 5.06
CA GLU A 639 -13.28 -32.27 6.14
C GLU A 639 -14.13 -32.04 7.41
N GLU A 640 -14.13 -33.03 8.31
CA GLU A 640 -14.80 -32.90 9.60
C GLU A 640 -14.20 -31.71 10.38
N TRP A 641 -15.07 -30.78 10.78
CA TRP A 641 -14.64 -29.61 11.53
C TRP A 641 -13.97 -30.00 12.86
N ARG A 642 -12.84 -29.35 13.14
CA ARG A 642 -12.12 -29.44 14.40
C ARG A 642 -11.75 -28.04 14.87
N PRO A 643 -11.69 -27.79 16.19
CA PRO A 643 -11.14 -26.54 16.71
C PRO A 643 -9.77 -26.28 16.09
N TRP A 644 -9.58 -25.08 15.55
CA TRP A 644 -8.29 -24.71 15.00
C TRP A 644 -7.26 -24.58 16.12
N GLU A 645 -6.13 -25.26 15.98
CA GLU A 645 -5.03 -25.20 16.95
C GLU A 645 -3.87 -24.35 16.40
N PRO A 646 -3.28 -23.46 17.22
CA PRO A 646 -2.12 -22.67 16.82
C PRO A 646 -0.97 -23.57 16.34
N PRO A 647 -0.58 -23.52 15.06
CA PRO A 647 0.41 -24.41 14.50
C PRO A 647 1.79 -24.09 15.10
N VAL A 648 2.65 -25.10 15.20
CA VAL A 648 4.01 -24.97 15.73
C VAL A 648 4.98 -25.07 14.56
N LEU A 649 5.81 -24.03 14.37
CA LEU A 649 6.86 -24.04 13.37
C LEU A 649 7.91 -25.10 13.78
N ARG A 650 8.12 -26.09 12.91
CA ARG A 650 9.09 -27.16 13.14
C ARG A 650 10.30 -26.95 12.24
N LEU A 651 11.44 -27.50 12.66
CA LEU A 651 12.65 -27.49 11.87
C LEU A 651 12.39 -28.19 10.52
N PRO A 652 12.49 -27.50 9.37
CA PRO A 652 12.28 -28.13 8.08
C PRO A 652 13.26 -29.29 7.83
N GLU A 653 12.78 -30.42 7.30
CA GLU A 653 13.62 -31.61 7.05
C GLU A 653 14.79 -31.33 6.10
N TRP A 654 14.64 -30.36 5.20
CA TRP A 654 15.67 -29.98 4.26
C TRP A 654 16.78 -29.14 4.87
N CYS A 655 16.63 -28.61 6.10
CA CYS A 655 17.70 -27.86 6.78
C CYS A 655 18.99 -28.68 6.98
N ASP A 656 18.91 -30.02 6.90
CA ASP A 656 20.05 -30.95 6.96
C ASP A 656 20.55 -31.41 5.58
N ARG A 657 19.81 -31.10 4.50
CA ARG A 657 20.09 -31.56 3.12
C ARG A 657 20.80 -30.51 2.26
N VAL A 658 21.00 -29.32 2.80
CA VAL A 658 21.57 -28.18 2.10
C VAL A 658 23.07 -28.43 1.79
N SER A 659 23.42 -28.46 0.49
CA SER A 659 24.76 -28.82 0.01
C SER A 659 25.85 -27.83 0.43
N ALA A 660 26.98 -28.34 0.93
CA ALA A 660 28.18 -27.55 1.22
C ALA A 660 28.91 -27.03 -0.05
N LYS A 661 28.55 -27.55 -1.24
CA LYS A 661 29.26 -27.29 -2.51
C LYS A 661 28.55 -26.26 -3.41
N HIS A 662 27.28 -25.94 -3.14
CA HIS A 662 26.42 -25.15 -4.04
C HIS A 662 25.70 -23.96 -3.35
N GLY A 663 26.37 -23.25 -2.42
CA GLY A 663 25.99 -21.86 -2.10
C GLY A 663 25.10 -21.55 -0.89
N ASN A 664 24.48 -22.55 -0.24
CA ASN A 664 23.37 -22.27 0.69
C ASN A 664 23.65 -22.15 2.20
N GLN A 665 24.92 -22.07 2.62
CA GLN A 665 25.19 -21.85 4.05
C GLN A 665 24.91 -20.42 4.51
N GLY A 666 24.96 -19.41 3.62
CA GLY A 666 24.74 -18.02 4.00
C GLY A 666 23.33 -17.77 4.52
N PHE A 667 22.31 -18.07 3.71
CA PHE A 667 20.93 -17.70 4.02
C PHE A 667 20.32 -18.52 5.17
N THR A 668 20.60 -19.83 5.23
CA THR A 668 20.07 -20.71 6.30
C THR A 668 20.63 -20.39 7.68
N ARG A 669 21.73 -19.63 7.74
CA ARG A 669 22.38 -19.14 8.97
C ARG A 669 21.91 -17.76 9.39
N LEU A 670 21.12 -17.07 8.58
CA LEU A 670 20.59 -15.76 8.94
C LEU A 670 19.72 -15.88 10.20
N ARG A 671 19.80 -14.88 11.08
CA ARG A 671 19.22 -14.95 12.43
C ARG A 671 17.73 -15.30 12.42
N GLN A 672 16.95 -14.72 11.49
CA GLN A 672 15.52 -14.97 11.36
C GLN A 672 15.17 -16.20 10.52
N HIS A 673 16.15 -16.95 10.00
CA HIS A 673 15.87 -18.15 9.25
C HIS A 673 15.51 -19.32 10.19
N PRO A 674 14.43 -20.10 9.93
CA PRO A 674 14.03 -21.21 10.81
C PRO A 674 15.13 -22.25 11.07
N CYS A 675 15.97 -22.57 10.08
CA CYS A 675 17.11 -23.47 10.29
C CYS A 675 18.12 -22.96 11.33
N ALA A 676 18.21 -21.64 11.55
CA ALA A 676 19.12 -21.03 12.50
C ALA A 676 18.53 -20.98 13.91
N PHE A 677 17.42 -20.25 14.08
CA PHE A 677 16.87 -20.00 15.42
C PHE A 677 16.22 -21.23 16.06
N LEU A 678 15.72 -22.21 15.29
CA LEU A 678 15.17 -23.45 15.87
C LEU A 678 16.25 -24.40 16.39
N ARG A 679 17.52 -24.22 15.97
CA ARG A 679 18.66 -25.07 16.39
C ARG A 679 19.47 -24.46 17.53
N ASN A 680 19.45 -23.14 17.68
CA ASN A 680 20.35 -22.44 18.59
C ASN A 680 19.59 -21.39 19.41
N ALA A 681 19.53 -21.61 20.72
CA ALA A 681 18.83 -20.72 21.65
C ALA A 681 19.41 -19.29 21.70
N SER A 682 20.72 -19.11 21.47
CA SER A 682 21.33 -17.78 21.40
C SER A 682 20.86 -17.04 20.15
N LEU A 683 20.85 -17.72 19.00
CA LEU A 683 20.32 -17.14 17.76
C LEU A 683 18.81 -16.87 17.86
N ALA A 684 18.06 -17.70 18.59
CA ALA A 684 16.66 -17.42 18.89
C ALA A 684 16.47 -16.16 19.73
N ALA A 685 17.31 -15.93 20.74
CA ALA A 685 17.28 -14.71 21.54
C ALA A 685 17.60 -13.47 20.70
N GLU A 686 18.61 -13.55 19.82
CA GLU A 686 18.93 -12.48 18.87
C GLU A 686 17.80 -12.24 17.86
N ALA A 687 17.18 -13.30 17.35
CA ALA A 687 16.06 -13.21 16.41
C ALA A 687 14.76 -12.68 17.05
N ALA A 688 14.67 -12.75 18.38
CA ALA A 688 13.53 -12.20 19.12
C ALA A 688 13.70 -10.72 19.49
N ASP A 689 14.86 -10.13 19.17
CA ASP A 689 15.13 -8.70 19.38
C ASP A 689 14.32 -7.85 18.39
N ASP A 690 13.37 -7.10 18.95
CA ASP A 690 12.51 -6.14 18.24
C ASP A 690 12.91 -4.67 18.49
N SER A 691 14.07 -4.44 19.14
CA SER A 691 14.48 -3.10 19.57
C SER A 691 14.75 -2.14 18.39
N GLY A 692 14.06 -0.99 18.44
CA GLY A 692 14.31 0.19 17.60
C GLY A 692 14.15 0.00 16.08
N PRO A 693 14.16 1.07 15.27
CA PRO A 693 14.32 0.94 13.82
C PRO A 693 15.66 0.25 13.49
N TYR A 694 15.71 -0.51 12.40
CA TYR A 694 16.94 -1.20 11.94
C TYR A 694 17.90 -0.18 11.27
N ASN A 695 18.37 0.76 12.10
CA ASN A 695 19.18 1.91 11.72
C ASN A 695 20.63 1.82 12.24
N THR A 696 20.99 0.73 12.93
CA THR A 696 22.34 0.57 13.50
C THR A 696 23.34 0.16 12.43
N GLY A 697 24.56 0.68 12.57
CA GLY A 697 25.65 0.57 11.59
C GLY A 697 25.90 -0.84 11.08
N TRP A 698 26.46 -0.88 9.87
CA TRP A 698 27.01 -2.06 9.20
C TRP A 698 27.66 -3.02 10.22
N GLU A 699 27.07 -4.21 10.45
CA GLU A 699 27.82 -5.33 11.02
C GLU A 699 28.48 -6.04 9.82
N PRO A 700 29.81 -5.92 9.62
CA PRO A 700 30.52 -6.73 8.64
C PRO A 700 30.51 -8.17 9.16
N HIS A 701 29.87 -9.08 8.45
CA HIS A 701 30.21 -10.50 8.52
C HIS A 701 30.26 -11.10 7.13
#